data_AF-A0A497J6G8-F1
#
_entry.id   AF-A0A497J6G8-F1
#
_cell.length_a   1.000
_cell.length_b   1.000
_cell.length_c   1.000
_cell.angle_alpha   90.00
_cell.angle_beta   90.00
_cell.angle_gamma   90.00
#
_symmetry.space_group_name_H-M   'P 1'
#
loop_
_entity.id
_entity.type
_entity.pdbx_description
1 polymer ?
#
loop_
_entity_poly.entity_id
_entity_poly.type
_entity_poly.pdbx_seq_one_letter_code
_entity_poly.pdbx_strand_id
1 'polypeptide(L)'
;MPGVRKKLNKRWLMLAALAIILMGSVVMVYFGSQGRKLLLLVEDPSGDDYGPGTYTYPVDYTFRLENFGKRETFDVVQFAIYDEGESLAFEYKLSQPIVDPWSEDQTKLYDISLQAVDIYIDNGSPGGNTETIFDRTVPGNLEKNPNGAINAVIEDESAWEYAIRAHGWDVNVFKTPTGENNNKMDVGSVAVDKEKGIITVRVPKFAVGSPTPDWRVTTFMFSVDYGNARVVDAHASSWHFGGGREDNSDPNIIDLIVPPGQTQEEILDFETSSPVVLSGIPLGSGTYASEKGTVSVSVESTAFDVSDIPPIDNVLDEIVRRGVLYFWEMADENTGLVRDTTKYPNDEFPASTAATGFGLTALVIGAERGWLDNDAVYERVLTTLNSFYDNTAENENDLVVDGENGFFYHFIRMSTGERWEPAKLGKPGESSEISTIDTALLLAGALTAGEYYKGTDVENLAKEIYEHVDWSWMLAEDNTLYHGWTPERGYLANRWEYYSEAMVLYLLAVGSPTHPIPPESWDAWERPLTKIGTTSMYIMSPPESLFTYQYSHAWVDFRDKHDHYADYFQNSINATHNNRNFVIWVVINSPSDKYLAFDDDVWGLTAGDAPCAKTGYKNYGAHLGGYDGTIHPYGMVASMPFVPELSKSGIENGLLSRYGREIWREYGFTSGFNPDVDWYSHDYTGIDVGIQVLMVQNYLDNFVWDTFMKNEYVQRAMDLVGFENGPLENNRAVTPEYENEYLTPTETPEATAVRAPASVAINGIIPEWNDAKWYEVSASDVVLGSIRTDIENVCGRFSAMWDETNLYLVADVTDTILVSNIEPDDLHSFYRTDSIEFYLQPDRFIPDAEGIFKIAAIPFDTDGNPQGVRHEDMNPGPISSVAPDVQIASSKTSTGYIIEIAIPWKYLNIDPDSGDKLGFTFTIHNTYFTDAEPGEYVRTGMLSWTPVPVVWARPSTWGILMLE
;
A
#
# COMPACT_ATOMS: atom_id res chain seq x y z
N MET A 1 17.66 2.82 67.56
CA MET A 1 16.27 2.89 67.05
C MET A 1 16.11 4.14 66.19
N PRO A 2 15.19 4.13 65.21
CA PRO A 2 15.42 4.58 63.84
C PRO A 2 14.55 5.78 63.40
N GLY A 3 14.79 6.24 62.16
CA GLY A 3 13.73 6.71 61.26
C GLY A 3 13.52 8.22 61.11
N VAL A 4 13.84 8.79 59.94
CA VAL A 4 12.88 9.14 58.88
C VAL A 4 13.64 9.74 57.68
N ARG A 5 13.33 9.19 56.49
CA ARG A 5 13.87 9.52 55.16
C ARG A 5 13.36 10.87 54.66
N LYS A 6 14.23 11.70 54.05
CA LYS A 6 13.83 12.77 53.11
C LYS A 6 13.93 12.23 51.67
N LYS A 7 12.81 12.25 50.95
CA LYS A 7 12.73 11.99 49.51
C LYS A 7 13.43 13.14 48.75
N LEU A 8 14.50 12.84 48.01
CA LEU A 8 14.96 13.68 46.91
C LEU A 8 14.10 13.39 45.67
N ASN A 9 13.66 14.45 45.00
CA ASN A 9 12.79 14.41 43.83
C ASN A 9 13.55 13.85 42.61
N LYS A 10 13.17 12.65 42.15
CA LYS A 10 13.71 11.95 40.97
C LYS A 10 13.51 12.69 39.64
N ARG A 11 12.67 13.73 39.58
CA ARG A 11 12.36 14.46 38.34
C ARG A 11 13.51 15.31 37.79
N TRP A 12 14.39 15.85 38.64
CA TRP A 12 15.47 16.73 38.17
C TRP A 12 16.72 15.99 37.66
N LEU A 13 16.99 14.79 38.19
CA LEU A 13 18.05 13.92 37.66
C LEU A 13 17.66 13.22 36.36
N MET A 14 16.36 12.96 36.13
CA MET A 14 15.86 12.46 34.84
C MET A 14 15.88 13.54 33.75
N LEU A 15 15.58 14.80 34.07
CA LEU A 15 15.63 15.90 33.08
C LEU A 15 17.05 16.27 32.65
N ALA A 16 18.03 16.18 33.56
CA ALA A 16 19.45 16.40 33.20
C ALA A 16 20.06 15.20 32.45
N ALA A 17 19.60 13.97 32.70
CA ALA A 17 20.00 12.79 31.94
C ALA A 17 19.34 12.76 30.55
N LEU A 18 18.07 13.20 30.41
CA LEU A 18 17.43 13.33 29.09
C LEU A 18 18.09 14.41 28.24
N ALA A 19 18.54 15.53 28.82
CA ALA A 19 19.20 16.60 28.06
C ALA A 19 20.60 16.22 27.53
N ILE A 20 21.28 15.23 28.13
CA ILE A 20 22.57 14.72 27.66
C ILE A 20 22.38 13.53 26.71
N ILE A 21 21.30 12.75 26.85
CA ILE A 21 20.92 11.68 25.91
C ILE A 21 20.32 12.27 24.61
N LEU A 22 19.67 13.44 24.67
CA LEU A 22 19.15 14.17 23.49
C LEU A 22 20.23 14.89 22.64
N MET A 23 21.50 14.89 23.06
CA MET A 23 22.60 15.48 22.27
C MET A 23 23.57 14.44 21.70
N GLY A 24 23.33 13.14 21.89
CA GLY A 24 24.30 12.08 21.62
C GLY A 24 23.87 10.95 20.68
N SER A 25 22.76 11.04 19.96
CA SER A 25 22.33 9.95 19.07
C SER A 25 21.57 10.47 17.86
N VAL A 26 22.10 10.07 16.70
CA VAL A 26 21.60 10.26 15.33
C VAL A 26 21.82 11.65 14.74
N VAL A 27 23.09 11.97 14.51
CA VAL A 27 23.48 12.71 13.31
C VAL A 27 23.21 11.77 12.12
N MET A 28 21.98 11.78 11.60
CA MET A 28 21.70 11.23 10.27
C MET A 28 22.23 12.27 9.29
N VAL A 29 23.41 11.99 8.73
CA VAL A 29 23.86 12.74 7.57
C VAL A 29 23.05 12.23 6.39
N TYR A 30 22.20 13.11 5.88
CA TYR A 30 21.46 12.97 4.65
C TYR A 30 22.46 12.76 3.51
N PHE A 31 22.46 11.59 2.88
CA PHE A 31 23.17 11.35 1.63
C PHE A 31 22.19 11.58 0.49
N GLY A 32 22.15 12.83 0.01
CA GLY A 32 21.40 13.23 -1.17
C GLY A 32 21.99 12.66 -2.46
N SER A 33 21.15 12.19 -3.38
CA SER A 33 21.57 11.69 -4.70
C SER A 33 22.01 12.82 -5.63
N GLN A 34 23.29 13.18 -5.57
CA GLN A 34 24.03 13.51 -6.80
C GLN A 34 24.31 12.18 -7.52
N GLY A 35 24.26 12.14 -8.85
CA GLY A 35 24.58 10.93 -9.61
C GLY A 35 25.89 10.29 -9.13
N ARG A 36 25.87 8.98 -8.87
CA ARG A 36 27.01 8.24 -8.31
C ARG A 36 28.16 8.22 -9.32
N LYS A 37 29.23 8.96 -9.06
CA LYS A 37 30.40 9.06 -9.94
C LYS A 37 31.43 8.00 -9.57
N LEU A 38 31.77 7.12 -10.51
CA LEU A 38 32.85 6.14 -10.35
C LEU A 38 34.22 6.86 -10.23
N LEU A 39 34.97 6.56 -9.17
CA LEU A 39 36.30 7.10 -8.88
C LEU A 39 37.40 6.08 -9.13
N LEU A 40 37.16 4.82 -8.78
CA LEU A 40 38.09 3.71 -8.95
C LEU A 40 37.28 2.44 -9.25
N LEU A 41 37.77 1.63 -10.17
CA LEU A 41 37.29 0.28 -10.44
C LEU A 41 38.52 -0.63 -10.55
N VAL A 42 38.57 -1.67 -9.74
CA VAL A 42 39.58 -2.72 -9.74
C VAL A 42 38.87 -4.05 -9.94
N GLU A 43 39.28 -4.78 -10.96
CA GLU A 43 38.86 -6.17 -11.18
C GLU A 43 39.84 -7.08 -10.44
N ASP A 44 39.33 -8.11 -9.79
CA ASP A 44 40.11 -9.02 -8.95
C ASP A 44 39.93 -10.49 -9.39
N PRO A 45 40.99 -11.34 -9.33
CA PRO A 45 40.93 -12.70 -9.86
C PRO A 45 40.01 -13.62 -9.05
N SER A 46 38.92 -14.10 -9.66
CA SER A 46 38.07 -15.09 -8.98
C SER A 46 38.81 -16.37 -8.57
N GLY A 47 38.57 -16.77 -7.33
CA GLY A 47 39.02 -17.99 -6.68
C GLY A 47 40.35 -17.84 -5.96
N ASP A 48 40.76 -16.61 -5.61
CA ASP A 48 42.04 -16.34 -4.97
C ASP A 48 41.97 -16.00 -3.47
N ASP A 49 40.82 -16.22 -2.84
CA ASP A 49 40.49 -16.08 -1.40
C ASP A 49 41.22 -17.06 -0.45
N TYR A 50 42.48 -17.37 -0.75
CA TYR A 50 43.37 -18.27 -0.03
C TYR A 50 44.58 -17.54 0.58
N GLY A 51 44.46 -16.22 0.81
CA GLY A 51 45.47 -15.37 1.43
C GLY A 51 46.85 -15.50 0.77
N PRO A 52 47.93 -15.84 1.50
CA PRO A 52 49.29 -15.98 0.94
C PRO A 52 49.47 -17.22 0.03
N GLY A 53 48.39 -17.85 -0.43
CA GLY A 53 48.40 -19.04 -1.29
C GLY A 53 48.19 -20.36 -0.57
N THR A 54 48.18 -20.37 0.77
CA THR A 54 48.08 -21.60 1.56
C THR A 54 46.79 -21.72 2.36
N TYR A 55 45.98 -20.66 2.45
CA TYR A 55 44.83 -20.68 3.35
C TYR A 55 43.73 -21.60 2.84
N THR A 56 43.03 -22.18 3.81
CA THR A 56 41.93 -23.11 3.57
C THR A 56 40.76 -22.73 4.45
N TYR A 57 39.56 -22.81 3.88
CA TYR A 57 38.33 -22.49 4.60
C TYR A 57 38.10 -23.35 5.84
N PRO A 58 37.43 -22.81 6.88
CA PRO A 58 36.95 -23.58 8.01
C PRO A 58 36.10 -24.78 7.56
N VAL A 59 36.09 -25.84 8.39
CA VAL A 59 35.42 -27.09 8.01
C VAL A 59 33.91 -27.05 8.22
N ASP A 60 33.40 -26.13 9.04
CA ASP A 60 31.97 -25.99 9.31
C ASP A 60 31.19 -25.62 8.02
N TYR A 61 29.94 -26.09 7.94
CA TYR A 61 29.09 -25.86 6.77
C TYR A 61 28.67 -24.39 6.65
N THR A 62 28.70 -23.64 7.75
CA THR A 62 28.41 -22.20 7.81
C THR A 62 29.25 -21.38 6.83
N PHE A 63 30.48 -21.82 6.53
CA PHE A 63 31.39 -21.17 5.59
C PHE A 63 31.23 -21.71 4.15
N ARG A 64 30.16 -22.48 3.88
CA ARG A 64 29.84 -23.08 2.58
C ARG A 64 28.43 -22.70 2.17
N LEU A 65 28.22 -22.44 0.89
CA LEU A 65 26.89 -22.25 0.34
C LEU A 65 26.25 -23.63 0.11
N GLU A 66 25.22 -23.98 0.89
CA GLU A 66 24.56 -25.30 0.86
C GLU A 66 24.03 -25.69 -0.52
N ASN A 67 23.74 -24.70 -1.38
CA ASN A 67 23.23 -24.89 -2.74
C ASN A 67 24.32 -24.91 -3.84
N PHE A 68 25.58 -24.60 -3.54
CA PHE A 68 26.62 -24.39 -4.57
C PHE A 68 27.89 -25.24 -4.40
N GLY A 69 28.09 -25.91 -3.25
CA GLY A 69 29.19 -26.86 -3.06
C GLY A 69 30.62 -26.28 -3.12
N LYS A 70 30.76 -24.96 -3.30
CA LYS A 70 32.00 -24.19 -3.36
C LYS A 70 32.19 -23.38 -2.08
N ARG A 71 33.45 -23.08 -1.74
CA ARG A 71 33.86 -22.33 -0.55
C ARG A 71 34.45 -20.99 -0.99
N GLU A 72 33.67 -20.17 -1.69
CA GLU A 72 34.10 -18.89 -2.29
C GLU A 72 33.33 -17.72 -1.60
N THR A 73 33.15 -17.81 -0.28
CA THR A 73 32.34 -16.88 0.53
C THR A 73 33.02 -15.53 0.78
N PHE A 74 34.34 -15.44 0.55
CA PHE A 74 35.17 -14.26 0.74
C PHE A 74 35.87 -13.79 -0.55
N ASP A 75 35.64 -14.48 -1.67
CA ASP A 75 36.23 -14.24 -3.00
C ASP A 75 35.65 -12.99 -3.65
N VAL A 76 36.37 -11.87 -3.54
CA VAL A 76 36.06 -10.59 -4.16
C VAL A 76 36.51 -10.64 -5.61
N VAL A 77 35.63 -10.29 -6.55
CA VAL A 77 35.96 -10.24 -7.99
C VAL A 77 36.01 -8.82 -8.53
N GLN A 78 35.52 -7.85 -7.77
CA GLN A 78 35.55 -6.46 -8.16
C GLN A 78 35.47 -5.56 -6.93
N PHE A 79 36.26 -4.49 -6.94
CA PHE A 79 36.20 -3.41 -5.97
C PHE A 79 36.02 -2.07 -6.68
N ALA A 80 35.05 -1.27 -6.23
CA ALA A 80 34.77 0.03 -6.81
C ALA A 80 34.59 1.10 -5.72
N ILE A 81 35.07 2.31 -6.01
CA ILE A 81 34.85 3.48 -5.17
C ILE A 81 34.02 4.46 -5.98
N TYR A 82 32.97 4.95 -5.36
CA TYR A 82 32.10 5.95 -5.95
C TYR A 82 31.94 7.16 -5.04
N ASP A 83 31.85 8.31 -5.68
CA ASP A 83 31.41 9.56 -5.08
C ASP A 83 29.88 9.66 -5.20
N GLU A 84 29.18 9.68 -4.07
CA GLU A 84 27.71 9.80 -3.99
C GLU A 84 27.29 11.20 -3.52
N GLY A 85 28.11 12.23 -3.80
CA GLY A 85 27.86 13.61 -3.37
C GLY A 85 28.35 13.87 -1.95
N GLU A 86 27.55 13.55 -0.94
CA GLU A 86 27.91 13.75 0.48
C GLU A 86 28.63 12.53 1.10
N SER A 87 28.53 11.36 0.48
CA SER A 87 29.22 10.11 0.87
C SER A 87 30.25 9.66 -0.15
N LEU A 88 31.15 8.80 0.31
CA LEU A 88 31.87 7.84 -0.51
C LEU A 88 31.27 6.45 -0.30
N ALA A 89 31.12 5.70 -1.39
CA ALA A 89 30.68 4.31 -1.36
C ALA A 89 31.80 3.40 -1.88
N PHE A 90 32.24 2.49 -1.03
CA PHE A 90 33.23 1.45 -1.30
C PHE A 90 32.47 0.13 -1.50
N GLU A 91 32.50 -0.39 -2.72
CA GLU A 91 31.69 -1.51 -3.15
C GLU A 91 32.58 -2.71 -3.47
N TYR A 92 32.30 -3.85 -2.84
CA TYR A 92 32.91 -5.14 -3.11
C TYR A 92 31.86 -6.01 -3.77
N LYS A 93 32.20 -6.62 -4.90
CA LYS A 93 31.40 -7.67 -5.52
C LYS A 93 32.11 -8.99 -5.30
N LEU A 94 31.42 -9.94 -4.68
CA LEU A 94 31.89 -11.30 -4.47
C LEU A 94 31.55 -12.18 -5.68
N SER A 95 32.29 -13.27 -5.86
CA SER A 95 32.04 -14.25 -6.94
C SER A 95 30.76 -15.05 -6.73
N GLN A 96 30.25 -15.08 -5.50
CA GLN A 96 29.04 -15.80 -5.11
C GLN A 96 28.04 -14.91 -4.37
N PRO A 97 26.74 -15.29 -4.35
CA PRO A 97 25.76 -14.67 -3.47
C PRO A 97 26.19 -14.74 -1.99
N ILE A 98 25.85 -13.71 -1.23
CA ILE A 98 26.13 -13.63 0.20
C ILE A 98 25.04 -14.36 0.96
N VAL A 99 25.44 -15.38 1.72
CA VAL A 99 24.58 -16.02 2.72
C VAL A 99 25.03 -15.59 4.09
N ASP A 100 24.06 -15.08 4.85
CA ASP A 100 24.27 -14.62 6.21
C ASP A 100 23.69 -15.65 7.19
N PRO A 101 24.54 -16.47 7.83
CA PRO A 101 24.08 -17.58 8.66
C PRO A 101 23.47 -17.15 9.99
N TRP A 102 23.56 -15.86 10.34
CA TRP A 102 22.98 -15.31 11.56
C TRP A 102 22.05 -14.13 11.24
N SER A 103 21.28 -14.21 10.16
CA SER A 103 20.30 -13.17 9.76
C SER A 103 19.27 -12.83 10.86
N GLU A 104 18.96 -13.77 11.74
CA GLU A 104 18.01 -13.59 12.85
C GLU A 104 18.63 -12.92 14.10
N ASP A 105 19.95 -12.68 14.14
CA ASP A 105 20.61 -12.03 15.27
C ASP A 105 20.25 -10.53 15.34
N GLN A 106 19.32 -10.19 16.23
CA GLN A 106 18.83 -8.83 16.44
C GLN A 106 19.89 -7.85 17.00
N THR A 107 21.09 -8.32 17.38
CA THR A 107 22.19 -7.43 17.80
C THR A 107 22.98 -6.86 16.63
N LYS A 108 22.80 -7.43 15.44
CA LYS A 108 23.49 -7.07 14.21
C LYS A 108 22.74 -5.95 13.46
N LEU A 109 23.49 -5.04 12.88
CA LEU A 109 22.95 -3.90 12.12
C LEU A 109 22.94 -4.13 10.61
N TYR A 110 23.82 -5.01 10.11
CA TYR A 110 24.03 -5.23 8.68
C TYR A 110 24.14 -6.71 8.32
N ASP A 111 23.67 -7.05 7.13
CA ASP A 111 23.50 -8.41 6.59
C ASP A 111 24.79 -9.15 6.18
N ILE A 112 25.88 -8.97 6.94
CA ILE A 112 27.17 -9.66 6.79
C ILE A 112 27.71 -10.12 8.14
N SER A 113 27.54 -11.40 8.49
CA SER A 113 28.07 -11.92 9.76
C SER A 113 29.40 -12.66 9.67
N LEU A 114 29.83 -13.07 8.47
CA LEU A 114 31.08 -13.78 8.27
C LEU A 114 32.19 -12.86 7.79
N GLN A 115 31.86 -11.93 6.90
CA GLN A 115 32.76 -10.98 6.25
C GLN A 115 32.97 -9.72 7.09
N ALA A 116 34.19 -9.20 7.02
CA ALA A 116 34.57 -7.86 7.44
C ALA A 116 35.55 -7.28 6.42
N VAL A 117 35.54 -5.96 6.27
CA VAL A 117 36.47 -5.24 5.39
C VAL A 117 37.14 -4.10 6.15
N ASP A 118 38.43 -3.92 5.87
CA ASP A 118 39.18 -2.75 6.25
C ASP A 118 39.53 -1.91 5.01
N ILE A 119 39.38 -0.60 5.10
CA ILE A 119 39.71 0.37 4.04
C ILE A 119 40.61 1.44 4.62
N TYR A 120 41.83 1.58 4.12
CA TYR A 120 42.80 2.59 4.50
C TYR A 120 42.89 3.64 3.40
N ILE A 121 42.77 4.92 3.77
CA ILE A 121 42.75 6.07 2.86
C ILE A 121 43.92 6.98 3.21
N ASP A 122 44.90 7.03 2.32
CA ASP A 122 45.90 8.09 2.25
C ASP A 122 45.33 9.21 1.38
N ASN A 123 45.24 10.41 1.94
CA ASN A 123 44.70 11.58 1.27
C ASN A 123 45.79 12.52 0.70
N GLY A 124 47.06 12.14 0.80
CA GLY A 124 48.23 12.89 0.37
C GLY A 124 48.78 13.86 1.43
N SER A 125 48.27 13.82 2.66
CA SER A 125 48.72 14.73 3.73
C SER A 125 50.00 14.22 4.42
N PRO A 126 50.87 15.11 4.90
CA PRO A 126 52.01 14.69 5.70
C PRO A 126 51.55 14.21 7.09
N GLY A 127 52.06 13.05 7.53
CA GLY A 127 51.81 12.52 8.87
C GLY A 127 50.82 11.35 8.96
N GLY A 128 50.57 10.65 7.85
CA GLY A 128 49.83 9.39 7.81
C GLY A 128 50.43 8.29 8.69
N ASN A 129 49.62 7.27 8.97
CA ASN A 129 49.97 6.11 9.78
C ASN A 129 50.19 4.88 8.89
N THR A 130 51.13 4.04 9.25
CA THR A 130 51.43 2.79 8.55
C THR A 130 50.91 1.56 9.28
N GLU A 131 50.32 1.73 10.46
CA GLU A 131 49.78 0.61 11.25
C GLU A 131 48.32 0.32 10.91
N THR A 132 47.92 -0.95 10.90
CA THR A 132 46.51 -1.36 10.73
C THR A 132 45.65 -1.03 11.96
N ILE A 133 44.32 -0.99 11.80
CA ILE A 133 43.38 -0.68 12.90
C ILE A 133 43.36 -1.85 13.92
N PHE A 134 43.82 -1.56 15.16
CA PHE A 134 44.03 -2.48 16.29
C PHE A 134 45.09 -3.58 15.99
N ASP A 135 46.22 -3.77 16.70
CA ASP A 135 46.69 -3.44 18.04
C ASP A 135 48.23 -3.32 18.03
N ARG A 136 48.75 -2.09 18.17
CA ARG A 136 50.18 -1.82 18.43
C ARG A 136 50.36 -0.81 19.56
N THR A 137 49.79 -1.10 20.74
CA THR A 137 50.06 -0.26 21.92
C THR A 137 50.73 -0.98 23.09
N VAL A 138 51.53 -2.04 22.85
CA VAL A 138 52.51 -2.50 23.86
C VAL A 138 53.73 -3.16 23.19
N PRO A 139 54.96 -2.62 23.33
CA PRO A 139 56.18 -3.37 23.05
C PRO A 139 56.23 -4.62 23.94
N GLY A 140 56.19 -5.80 23.34
CA GLY A 140 56.32 -7.10 24.04
C GLY A 140 55.03 -7.93 24.17
N ASN A 141 54.05 -7.78 23.28
CA ASN A 141 52.73 -8.41 23.41
C ASN A 141 52.36 -9.47 22.35
N LEU A 142 53.33 -10.10 21.70
CA LEU A 142 53.09 -11.39 21.02
C LEU A 142 52.50 -12.45 21.98
N GLU A 143 52.64 -12.26 23.30
CA GLU A 143 52.17 -13.20 24.32
C GLU A 143 50.77 -12.90 24.90
N LYS A 144 50.07 -11.80 24.56
CA LYS A 144 48.75 -11.52 25.19
C LYS A 144 47.61 -11.03 24.28
N ASN A 145 47.73 -11.12 22.96
CA ASN A 145 46.55 -10.98 22.09
C ASN A 145 46.38 -12.22 21.18
N PRO A 146 45.89 -13.36 21.73
CA PRO A 146 45.77 -14.62 21.00
C PRO A 146 44.60 -14.68 20.00
N ASN A 147 43.93 -13.56 19.68
CA ASN A 147 42.59 -13.56 19.04
C ASN A 147 42.55 -12.90 17.65
N GLY A 148 43.55 -13.12 16.78
CA GLY A 148 43.46 -12.78 15.36
C GLY A 148 43.61 -11.29 15.02
N ALA A 149 44.80 -10.74 15.29
CA ALA A 149 45.17 -9.42 14.79
C ALA A 149 45.54 -9.48 13.30
N ILE A 150 45.36 -8.38 12.56
CA ILE A 150 45.84 -8.27 11.17
C ILE A 150 47.36 -8.03 11.20
N ASN A 151 48.17 -9.04 10.85
CA ASN A 151 49.64 -8.92 10.84
C ASN A 151 50.16 -8.27 9.54
N ALA A 152 49.73 -7.03 9.31
CA ALA A 152 50.11 -6.22 8.17
C ALA A 152 50.45 -4.79 8.59
N VAL A 153 51.23 -4.10 7.76
CA VAL A 153 51.47 -2.66 7.79
C VAL A 153 51.19 -2.08 6.41
N ILE A 154 50.84 -0.81 6.36
CA ILE A 154 50.67 -0.06 5.12
C ILE A 154 52.02 0.55 4.74
N GLU A 155 52.39 0.54 3.46
CA GLU A 155 53.64 1.14 2.99
C GLU A 155 53.72 2.65 3.31
N ASP A 156 54.94 3.17 3.49
CA ASP A 156 55.15 4.59 3.82
C ASP A 156 54.55 5.56 2.77
N GLU A 157 54.52 5.16 1.49
CA GLU A 157 53.95 5.94 0.39
C GLU A 157 52.41 5.94 0.33
N SER A 158 51.76 5.08 1.13
CA SER A 158 50.30 4.98 1.26
C SER A 158 49.87 5.09 2.72
N ALA A 159 50.70 5.73 3.56
CA ALA A 159 50.41 5.91 4.97
C ALA A 159 49.08 6.66 5.12
N TRP A 160 48.11 6.07 5.80
CA TRP A 160 46.73 6.51 5.77
C TRP A 160 46.45 7.63 6.76
N GLU A 161 45.56 8.56 6.43
CA GLU A 161 44.98 9.53 7.37
C GLU A 161 43.67 9.04 7.97
N TYR A 162 42.93 8.23 7.20
CA TYR A 162 41.66 7.66 7.60
C TYR A 162 41.66 6.16 7.38
N ALA A 163 41.03 5.42 8.29
CA ALA A 163 40.80 4.00 8.12
C ALA A 163 39.36 3.66 8.49
N ILE A 164 38.76 2.70 7.80
CA ILE A 164 37.37 2.29 7.99
C ILE A 164 37.37 0.79 8.25
N ARG A 165 36.66 0.35 9.30
CA ARG A 165 36.32 -1.07 9.50
C ARG A 165 34.82 -1.23 9.40
N ALA A 166 34.36 -2.20 8.61
CA ALA A 166 32.95 -2.51 8.47
C ALA A 166 32.70 -4.02 8.60
N HIS A 167 31.76 -4.39 9.45
CA HIS A 167 31.23 -5.74 9.62
C HIS A 167 29.77 -5.68 10.09
N GLY A 168 29.12 -6.82 10.31
CA GLY A 168 27.68 -6.88 10.60
C GLY A 168 27.16 -6.02 11.77
N TRP A 169 28.01 -5.63 12.73
CA TRP A 169 27.58 -4.99 13.97
C TRP A 169 27.80 -3.48 14.01
N ASP A 170 28.82 -2.95 13.33
CA ASP A 170 29.09 -1.51 13.25
C ASP A 170 29.99 -1.16 12.05
N VAL A 171 30.03 0.15 11.75
CA VAL A 171 30.99 0.76 10.82
C VAL A 171 31.76 1.81 11.61
N ASN A 172 33.09 1.68 11.61
CA ASN A 172 33.96 2.55 12.39
C ASN A 172 34.93 3.29 11.48
N VAL A 173 34.95 4.61 11.56
CA VAL A 173 35.95 5.46 10.91
C VAL A 173 36.96 5.91 11.95
N PHE A 174 38.24 5.67 11.66
CA PHE A 174 39.39 6.07 12.45
C PHE A 174 40.12 7.17 11.72
N LYS A 175 40.57 8.18 12.47
CA LYS A 175 41.48 9.21 11.97
C LYS A 175 42.81 9.09 12.69
N THR A 176 43.92 9.26 11.96
CA THR A 176 45.26 9.14 12.52
C THR A 176 45.44 9.88 13.84
N PRO A 177 46.05 9.25 14.87
CA PRO A 177 46.14 9.84 16.18
C PRO A 177 47.30 10.83 16.26
N THR A 178 47.01 12.09 16.56
CA THR A 178 47.87 12.84 17.49
C THR A 178 47.58 12.39 18.92
N GLY A 179 47.87 11.12 19.25
CA GLY A 179 47.82 10.55 20.60
C GLY A 179 46.42 10.40 21.24
N GLU A 180 46.19 9.21 21.83
CA GLU A 180 44.98 8.74 22.52
C GLU A 180 43.82 8.32 21.62
N ASN A 181 43.25 7.15 21.92
CA ASN A 181 42.21 6.39 21.21
C ASN A 181 40.83 7.08 21.11
N ASN A 182 40.79 8.41 20.95
CA ASN A 182 39.59 9.24 20.99
C ASN A 182 39.10 9.70 19.60
N ASN A 183 39.71 9.25 18.50
CA ASN A 183 39.32 9.62 17.13
C ASN A 183 38.59 8.50 16.38
N LYS A 184 37.82 7.67 17.08
CA LYS A 184 36.87 6.73 16.49
C LYS A 184 35.53 7.43 16.30
N MET A 185 34.99 7.38 15.08
CA MET A 185 33.63 7.81 14.77
C MET A 185 32.81 6.59 14.34
N ASP A 186 31.70 6.33 15.03
CA ASP A 186 30.73 5.30 14.62
C ASP A 186 29.78 5.91 13.58
N VAL A 187 30.29 6.09 12.36
CA VAL A 187 29.60 6.75 11.24
C VAL A 187 29.76 5.95 9.96
N GLY A 188 28.70 5.91 9.15
CA GLY A 188 28.63 5.11 7.93
C GLY A 188 27.62 3.98 8.04
N SER A 189 27.46 3.24 6.94
CA SER A 189 26.50 2.15 6.82
C SER A 189 26.99 1.09 5.86
N VAL A 190 26.58 -0.16 6.05
CA VAL A 190 26.76 -1.22 5.05
C VAL A 190 25.41 -1.52 4.39
N ALA A 191 25.40 -1.62 3.07
CA ALA A 191 24.28 -2.17 2.31
C ALA A 191 24.74 -3.46 1.63
N VAL A 192 23.90 -4.48 1.62
CA VAL A 192 24.24 -5.80 1.06
C VAL A 192 23.19 -6.18 0.02
N ASP A 193 23.60 -6.44 -1.22
CA ASP A 193 22.78 -7.12 -2.24
C ASP A 193 23.18 -8.60 -2.20
N LYS A 194 22.42 -9.39 -1.43
CA LYS A 194 22.76 -10.80 -1.14
C LYS A 194 22.80 -11.65 -2.40
N GLU A 195 21.88 -11.44 -3.34
CA GLU A 195 21.81 -12.23 -4.58
C GLU A 195 22.94 -11.92 -5.55
N LYS A 196 23.31 -10.63 -5.68
CA LYS A 196 24.40 -10.21 -6.57
C LYS A 196 25.78 -10.30 -5.93
N GLY A 197 25.85 -10.65 -4.65
CA GLY A 197 27.09 -10.73 -3.89
C GLY A 197 27.74 -9.37 -3.66
N ILE A 198 26.98 -8.28 -3.52
CA ILE A 198 27.54 -6.93 -3.40
C ILE A 198 27.49 -6.45 -1.95
N ILE A 199 28.62 -5.99 -1.42
CA ILE A 199 28.76 -5.29 -0.14
C ILE A 199 29.15 -3.85 -0.44
N THR A 200 28.30 -2.88 -0.07
CA THR A 200 28.60 -1.45 -0.20
C THR A 200 28.78 -0.80 1.17
N VAL A 201 30.01 -0.42 1.51
CA VAL A 201 30.34 0.39 2.69
C VAL A 201 30.23 1.87 2.31
N ARG A 202 29.30 2.59 2.94
CA ARG A 202 29.11 4.03 2.74
C ARG A 202 29.63 4.79 3.94
N VAL A 203 30.45 5.81 3.70
CA VAL A 203 30.93 6.73 4.74
C VAL A 203 30.75 8.18 4.28
N PRO A 204 30.41 9.09 5.20
CA PRO A 204 30.28 10.49 4.87
C PRO A 204 31.63 11.14 4.56
N LYS A 205 31.66 12.05 3.57
CA LYS A 205 32.84 12.84 3.25
C LYS A 205 33.28 13.77 4.37
N PHE A 206 32.39 14.18 5.29
CA PHE A 206 32.85 14.93 6.47
C PHE A 206 33.77 14.08 7.37
N ALA A 207 33.64 12.74 7.34
CA ALA A 207 34.41 11.83 8.19
C ALA A 207 35.76 11.48 7.56
N VAL A 208 35.85 11.37 6.23
CA VAL A 208 37.06 10.90 5.50
C VAL A 208 37.66 11.92 4.53
N GLY A 209 37.01 13.07 4.34
CA GLY A 209 37.41 14.08 3.35
C GLY A 209 36.80 13.86 1.96
N SER A 210 37.16 14.73 1.01
CA SER A 210 36.75 14.63 -0.39
C SER A 210 37.88 14.07 -1.26
N PRO A 211 37.57 13.14 -2.18
CA PRO A 211 38.57 12.41 -2.95
C PRO A 211 39.33 13.35 -3.89
N THR A 212 40.65 13.14 -3.97
CA THR A 212 41.51 13.80 -4.97
C THR A 212 42.26 12.74 -5.77
N PRO A 213 42.78 13.05 -6.96
CA PRO A 213 43.54 12.08 -7.76
C PRO A 213 44.78 11.51 -7.06
N ASP A 214 45.32 12.23 -6.05
CA ASP A 214 46.47 11.84 -5.26
C ASP A 214 46.12 10.85 -4.14
N TRP A 215 44.84 10.60 -3.88
CA TRP A 215 44.43 9.63 -2.88
C TRP A 215 44.87 8.22 -3.27
N ARG A 216 45.28 7.45 -2.25
CA ARG A 216 45.55 6.03 -2.36
C ARG A 216 44.66 5.27 -1.39
N VAL A 217 44.17 4.12 -1.85
CA VAL A 217 43.33 3.24 -1.05
C VAL A 217 43.93 1.86 -0.97
N THR A 218 44.04 1.33 0.24
CA THR A 218 44.41 -0.06 0.52
C THR A 218 43.22 -0.75 1.16
N THR A 219 42.84 -1.93 0.67
CA THR A 219 41.69 -2.63 1.24
C THR A 219 41.77 -4.14 1.09
N PHE A 220 41.17 -4.85 2.04
CA PHE A 220 41.13 -6.31 2.08
C PHE A 220 39.88 -6.80 2.82
N MET A 221 39.49 -8.03 2.52
CA MET A 221 38.44 -8.77 3.20
C MET A 221 39.04 -9.84 4.13
N PHE A 222 38.43 -9.98 5.31
CA PHE A 222 38.77 -11.00 6.29
C PHE A 222 37.51 -11.56 6.93
N SER A 223 37.65 -12.69 7.62
CA SER A 223 36.53 -13.24 8.39
C SER A 223 36.51 -12.70 9.81
N VAL A 224 35.34 -12.40 10.35
CA VAL A 224 35.18 -11.83 11.70
C VAL A 224 34.80 -12.88 12.74
N ASP A 225 35.34 -12.73 13.96
CA ASP A 225 34.92 -13.44 15.18
C ASP A 225 34.84 -12.44 16.34
N TYR A 226 33.62 -12.19 16.84
CA TYR A 226 33.37 -11.21 17.91
C TYR A 226 34.06 -9.84 17.71
N GLY A 227 34.03 -9.32 16.48
CA GLY A 227 34.62 -8.02 16.09
C GLY A 227 36.12 -8.02 15.82
N ASN A 228 36.81 -9.15 15.97
CA ASN A 228 38.23 -9.31 15.61
C ASN A 228 38.37 -10.17 14.34
N ALA A 229 39.55 -10.17 13.72
CA ALA A 229 39.78 -11.12 12.62
C ALA A 229 39.80 -12.54 13.19
N ARG A 230 39.16 -13.45 12.47
CA ARG A 230 39.14 -14.88 12.77
C ARG A 230 40.53 -15.43 12.47
N VAL A 231 41.09 -16.15 13.43
CA VAL A 231 42.44 -16.71 13.35
C VAL A 231 42.56 -17.69 12.19
N VAL A 232 43.72 -17.68 11.53
CA VAL A 232 44.16 -18.71 10.59
C VAL A 232 45.14 -19.66 11.30
N ASP A 233 44.68 -20.88 11.57
CA ASP A 233 45.46 -21.94 12.21
C ASP A 233 46.31 -22.70 11.18
N ALA A 234 47.29 -23.49 11.64
CA ALA A 234 48.04 -24.41 10.77
C ALA A 234 47.14 -25.44 10.06
N HIS A 235 46.01 -25.81 10.68
CA HIS A 235 45.02 -26.72 10.14
C HIS A 235 43.62 -26.17 10.33
N ALA A 236 42.77 -26.27 9.31
CA ALA A 236 41.40 -25.75 9.38
C ALA A 236 40.61 -26.48 10.46
N SER A 237 39.97 -25.71 11.33
CA SER A 237 39.06 -26.20 12.37
C SER A 237 37.61 -25.87 11.99
N SER A 238 36.63 -26.19 12.83
CA SER A 238 35.23 -25.85 12.56
C SER A 238 35.06 -24.35 12.30
N TRP A 239 35.74 -23.53 13.09
CA TRP A 239 35.51 -22.08 13.12
C TRP A 239 36.75 -21.26 12.78
N HIS A 240 37.89 -21.87 12.44
CA HIS A 240 39.10 -21.15 12.02
C HIS A 240 39.57 -21.62 10.66
N PHE A 241 40.14 -20.69 9.90
CA PHE A 241 40.82 -21.00 8.65
C PHE A 241 42.04 -21.87 8.95
N GLY A 242 42.48 -22.65 7.95
CA GLY A 242 43.66 -23.49 8.02
C GLY A 242 44.75 -23.04 7.07
N GLY A 243 45.93 -23.66 7.14
CA GLY A 243 47.03 -23.40 6.21
C GLY A 243 47.95 -22.24 6.61
N GLY A 244 47.76 -21.70 7.82
CA GLY A 244 48.67 -20.76 8.46
C GLY A 244 49.87 -21.44 9.12
N ARG A 245 50.62 -20.67 9.91
CA ARG A 245 51.77 -21.15 10.69
C ARG A 245 51.36 -21.36 12.16
N GLU A 246 52.16 -22.13 12.90
CA GLU A 246 51.92 -22.36 14.34
C GLU A 246 52.43 -21.21 15.24
N ASP A 247 53.05 -20.18 14.66
CA ASP A 247 53.74 -19.10 15.37
C ASP A 247 52.94 -17.78 15.45
N ASN A 248 51.66 -17.80 15.07
CA ASN A 248 50.75 -16.65 15.02
C ASN A 248 51.25 -15.47 14.17
N SER A 249 52.16 -15.72 13.22
CA SER A 249 52.67 -14.67 12.31
C SER A 249 51.80 -14.44 11.08
N ASP A 250 50.67 -15.13 10.98
CA ASP A 250 49.74 -15.05 9.86
C ASP A 250 49.08 -13.66 9.70
N PRO A 251 48.99 -13.11 8.47
CA PRO A 251 48.33 -11.82 8.22
C PRO A 251 46.84 -11.78 8.58
N ASN A 252 46.14 -12.93 8.65
CA ASN A 252 44.68 -13.02 8.84
C ASN A 252 43.88 -12.20 7.80
N ILE A 253 44.41 -12.11 6.58
CA ILE A 253 43.76 -11.54 5.40
C ILE A 253 43.37 -12.70 4.48
N ILE A 254 42.10 -12.76 4.07
CA ILE A 254 41.58 -13.85 3.23
C ILE A 254 41.66 -13.49 1.76
N ASP A 255 41.28 -12.25 1.44
CA ASP A 255 41.24 -11.70 0.09
C ASP A 255 41.70 -10.22 0.12
N LEU A 256 42.54 -9.81 -0.84
CA LEU A 256 43.27 -8.54 -0.87
C LEU A 256 43.18 -7.96 -2.27
N ILE A 257 42.62 -6.75 -2.36
CA ILE A 257 42.63 -5.99 -3.61
C ILE A 257 44.04 -5.46 -3.87
N VAL A 258 44.68 -5.99 -4.91
CA VAL A 258 46.09 -5.69 -5.23
C VAL A 258 46.27 -4.59 -6.29
N PRO A 259 47.39 -3.84 -6.27
CA PRO A 259 47.74 -2.95 -7.36
C PRO A 259 47.94 -3.69 -8.70
N PRO A 260 47.65 -3.06 -9.85
CA PRO A 260 47.79 -3.68 -11.16
C PRO A 260 49.18 -4.30 -11.40
N GLY A 261 49.23 -5.59 -11.74
CA GLY A 261 50.46 -6.30 -12.09
C GLY A 261 51.20 -6.96 -10.91
N GLN A 262 50.62 -6.94 -9.71
CA GLN A 262 51.04 -7.76 -8.56
C GLN A 262 49.99 -8.85 -8.31
N THR A 263 50.32 -9.88 -7.53
CA THR A 263 49.35 -10.87 -7.06
C THR A 263 49.20 -10.83 -5.54
N GLN A 264 48.07 -11.31 -5.03
CA GLN A 264 47.83 -11.38 -3.59
C GLN A 264 48.93 -12.17 -2.87
N GLU A 265 49.36 -13.31 -3.43
CA GLU A 265 50.35 -14.18 -2.80
C GLU A 265 51.73 -13.53 -2.73
N GLU A 266 52.08 -12.70 -3.72
CA GLU A 266 53.33 -11.95 -3.70
C GLU A 266 53.35 -10.88 -2.61
N ILE A 267 52.22 -10.21 -2.37
CA ILE A 267 52.09 -9.14 -1.35
C ILE A 267 51.94 -9.71 0.05
N LEU A 268 51.19 -10.81 0.20
CA LEU A 268 50.94 -11.46 1.47
C LEU A 268 52.04 -12.43 1.89
N ASP A 269 53.13 -12.60 1.12
CA ASP A 269 54.28 -13.40 1.54
C ASP A 269 54.97 -12.78 2.78
N PHE A 270 55.19 -13.59 3.81
CA PHE A 270 55.57 -13.09 5.14
C PHE A 270 56.63 -13.95 5.84
N GLU A 271 57.48 -13.28 6.61
CA GLU A 271 58.46 -13.90 7.51
C GLU A 271 58.00 -13.77 8.97
N THR A 272 58.32 -14.76 9.82
CA THR A 272 57.91 -14.80 11.24
C THR A 272 58.22 -13.53 12.05
N SER A 273 59.20 -12.73 11.62
CA SER A 273 59.68 -11.55 12.34
C SER A 273 59.16 -10.21 11.80
N SER A 274 58.42 -10.18 10.69
CA SER A 274 57.99 -8.93 10.03
C SER A 274 56.56 -9.05 9.50
N PRO A 275 55.70 -8.03 9.72
CA PRO A 275 54.38 -7.98 9.09
C PRO A 275 54.49 -7.83 7.57
N VAL A 276 53.47 -8.26 6.84
CA VAL A 276 53.35 -7.97 5.40
C VAL A 276 53.20 -6.48 5.17
N VAL A 277 53.69 -5.98 4.03
CA VAL A 277 53.58 -4.57 3.67
C VAL A 277 52.56 -4.43 2.53
N LEU A 278 51.45 -3.75 2.81
CA LEU A 278 50.36 -3.54 1.86
C LEU A 278 50.54 -2.20 1.15
N SER A 279 50.48 -2.24 -0.19
CA SER A 279 50.55 -1.05 -1.03
C SER A 279 49.17 -0.48 -1.35
N GLY A 280 49.09 0.84 -1.49
CA GLY A 280 47.85 1.55 -1.80
C GLY A 280 47.68 1.81 -3.29
N ILE A 281 46.43 1.68 -3.77
CA ILE A 281 46.04 1.89 -5.15
C ILE A 281 45.67 3.36 -5.36
N PRO A 282 46.36 4.11 -6.23
CA PRO A 282 45.97 5.48 -6.55
C PRO A 282 44.58 5.54 -7.20
N LEU A 283 43.72 6.49 -6.79
CA LEU A 283 42.42 6.69 -7.47
C LEU A 283 42.60 7.00 -8.96
N GLY A 284 43.69 7.69 -9.34
CA GLY A 284 44.00 8.02 -10.73
C GLY A 284 44.40 6.85 -11.64
N SER A 285 44.57 5.62 -11.12
CA SER A 285 44.98 4.46 -11.94
C SER A 285 43.82 3.62 -12.52
N GLY A 286 42.56 3.97 -12.25
CA GLY A 286 41.38 3.25 -12.77
C GLY A 286 41.19 3.37 -14.29
N THR A 287 40.66 2.32 -14.91
CA THR A 287 40.27 2.34 -16.33
C THR A 287 39.02 3.21 -16.51
N TYR A 288 39.19 4.39 -17.12
CA TYR A 288 38.06 5.16 -17.63
C TYR A 288 37.50 4.44 -18.86
N ALA A 289 36.23 4.03 -18.83
CA ALA A 289 35.51 3.63 -20.03
C ALA A 289 35.37 4.85 -20.96
N SER A 290 36.35 5.02 -21.85
CA SER A 290 36.39 6.10 -22.83
C SER A 290 35.43 5.83 -23.98
N GLU A 291 34.72 6.89 -24.38
CA GLU A 291 34.19 7.17 -25.73
C GLU A 291 34.75 6.29 -26.86
N LYS A 292 33.85 5.63 -27.62
CA LYS A 292 33.93 5.48 -29.08
C LYS A 292 32.69 4.82 -29.67
N GLY A 293 31.98 5.56 -30.52
CA GLY A 293 30.97 4.97 -31.40
C GLY A 293 29.98 5.95 -32.03
N THR A 294 30.45 7.02 -32.68
CA THR A 294 29.60 7.86 -33.54
C THR A 294 28.92 7.04 -34.64
N VAL A 295 27.59 6.96 -34.60
CA VAL A 295 26.72 6.86 -35.78
C VAL A 295 25.89 8.14 -35.80
N SER A 296 25.98 8.89 -36.89
CA SER A 296 25.24 10.13 -37.09
C SER A 296 23.83 9.81 -37.56
N VAL A 297 22.84 10.17 -36.74
CA VAL A 297 21.50 10.54 -37.20
C VAL A 297 21.16 11.83 -36.47
N SER A 298 20.99 12.91 -37.23
CA SER A 298 20.55 14.20 -36.73
C SER A 298 19.06 14.16 -36.44
N VAL A 299 18.70 14.25 -35.15
CA VAL A 299 17.41 14.79 -34.71
C VAL A 299 17.76 15.72 -33.54
N GLU A 300 17.49 17.01 -33.71
CA GLU A 300 17.46 17.94 -32.57
C GLU A 300 16.26 17.52 -31.71
N SER A 301 16.51 16.88 -30.57
CA SER A 301 15.58 16.87 -29.45
C SER A 301 16.34 17.37 -28.22
N THR A 302 15.79 18.40 -27.58
CA THR A 302 16.26 18.92 -26.30
C THR A 302 15.82 17.96 -25.20
N ALA A 303 16.60 16.89 -24.98
CA ALA A 303 16.42 16.04 -23.82
C ALA A 303 16.94 16.77 -22.57
N PHE A 304 16.04 17.01 -21.62
CA PHE A 304 16.35 17.50 -20.28
C PHE A 304 17.19 16.45 -19.53
N ASP A 305 18.36 16.83 -19.03
CA ASP A 305 19.26 15.95 -18.28
C ASP A 305 18.81 15.88 -16.81
N VAL A 306 18.19 14.76 -16.44
CA VAL A 306 17.65 14.48 -15.08
C VAL A 306 18.74 14.51 -13.99
N SER A 307 20.03 14.51 -14.38
CA SER A 307 21.15 14.61 -13.43
C SER A 307 21.36 16.00 -12.81
N ASP A 308 20.65 17.03 -13.29
CA ASP A 308 20.71 18.40 -12.76
C ASP A 308 19.71 18.67 -11.62
N ILE A 309 18.87 17.70 -11.24
CA ILE A 309 17.88 17.87 -10.16
C ILE A 309 18.56 17.78 -8.79
N PRO A 310 18.41 18.80 -7.92
CA PRO A 310 19.06 18.82 -6.61
C PRO A 310 18.53 17.70 -5.69
N PRO A 311 19.37 17.16 -4.80
CA PRO A 311 18.95 16.14 -3.84
C PRO A 311 17.84 16.65 -2.91
N ILE A 312 16.92 15.75 -2.54
CA ILE A 312 15.77 16.06 -1.70
C ILE A 312 15.95 15.46 -0.29
N ASP A 313 15.85 16.32 0.73
CA ASP A 313 16.08 15.99 2.13
C ASP A 313 14.82 15.51 2.89
N ASN A 314 13.75 15.11 2.19
CA ASN A 314 12.46 14.75 2.80
C ASN A 314 11.80 13.62 2.00
N VAL A 315 11.39 12.55 2.70
CA VAL A 315 10.71 11.40 2.09
C VAL A 315 9.45 11.78 1.32
N LEU A 316 8.69 12.77 1.79
CA LEU A 316 7.47 13.22 1.12
C LEU A 316 7.77 13.95 -0.18
N ASP A 317 8.77 14.84 -0.17
CA ASP A 317 9.23 15.51 -1.38
C ASP A 317 9.81 14.50 -2.38
N GLU A 318 10.45 13.42 -1.91
CA GLU A 318 10.97 12.35 -2.76
C GLU A 318 9.86 11.50 -3.38
N ILE A 319 8.76 11.21 -2.65
CA ILE A 319 7.56 10.58 -3.23
C ILE A 319 7.03 11.41 -4.40
N VAL A 320 6.88 12.72 -4.19
CA VAL A 320 6.40 13.64 -5.23
C VAL A 320 7.41 13.68 -6.39
N ARG A 321 8.72 13.83 -6.13
CA ARG A 321 9.75 13.91 -7.17
C ARG A 321 9.82 12.65 -8.04
N ARG A 322 9.80 11.47 -7.44
CA ARG A 322 9.81 10.19 -8.19
C ARG A 322 8.54 9.99 -9.02
N GLY A 323 7.40 10.40 -8.47
CA GLY A 323 6.16 10.38 -9.25
C GLY A 323 6.15 11.41 -10.39
N VAL A 324 6.70 12.60 -10.19
CA VAL A 324 6.93 13.57 -11.29
C VAL A 324 7.82 12.96 -12.37
N LEU A 325 8.87 12.24 -11.98
CA LEU A 325 9.75 11.55 -12.93
C LEU A 325 9.01 10.49 -13.75
N TYR A 326 8.09 9.73 -13.14
CA TYR A 326 7.23 8.80 -13.88
C TYR A 326 6.47 9.50 -15.00
N PHE A 327 5.80 10.62 -14.72
CA PHE A 327 5.02 11.33 -15.74
C PHE A 327 5.89 12.03 -16.79
N TRP A 328 7.15 12.34 -16.46
CA TRP A 328 8.10 12.86 -17.43
C TRP A 328 8.57 11.77 -18.42
N GLU A 329 8.95 10.60 -17.89
CA GLU A 329 9.59 9.50 -18.64
C GLU A 329 8.60 8.52 -19.29
N MET A 330 7.40 8.34 -18.71
CA MET A 330 6.35 7.44 -19.21
C MET A 330 5.36 8.13 -20.15
N ALA A 331 5.63 9.37 -20.55
CA ALA A 331 4.87 10.07 -21.57
C ALA A 331 5.54 9.91 -22.95
N ASP A 332 4.74 9.73 -23.99
CA ASP A 332 5.24 9.80 -25.37
C ASP A 332 5.74 11.22 -25.68
N GLU A 333 6.90 11.33 -26.31
CA GLU A 333 7.53 12.63 -26.57
C GLU A 333 6.77 13.49 -27.60
N ASN A 334 5.99 12.88 -28.50
CA ASN A 334 5.30 13.57 -29.59
C ASN A 334 3.85 13.91 -29.25
N THR A 335 3.19 13.09 -28.43
CA THR A 335 1.79 13.30 -28.03
C THR A 335 1.65 13.76 -26.59
N GLY A 336 2.66 13.55 -25.75
CA GLY A 336 2.58 13.79 -24.31
C GLY A 336 1.58 12.90 -23.57
N LEU A 337 1.07 11.84 -24.22
CA LEU A 337 0.15 10.87 -23.61
C LEU A 337 0.93 9.94 -22.68
N VAL A 338 0.38 9.70 -21.49
CA VAL A 338 1.05 8.94 -20.42
C VAL A 338 0.63 7.48 -20.46
N ARG A 339 1.61 6.58 -20.40
CA ARG A 339 1.40 5.12 -20.31
C ARG A 339 0.54 4.77 -19.10
N ASP A 340 -0.36 3.81 -19.24
CA ASP A 340 -1.16 3.32 -18.12
C ASP A 340 -0.32 2.62 -17.05
N THR A 341 0.57 1.69 -17.48
CA THR A 341 1.39 0.87 -16.58
C THR A 341 2.77 0.55 -17.15
N THR A 342 3.78 0.38 -16.29
CA THR A 342 5.14 -0.04 -16.69
C THR A 342 5.28 -1.54 -16.93
N LYS A 343 4.25 -2.33 -16.65
CA LYS A 343 4.23 -3.80 -16.78
C LYS A 343 4.63 -4.33 -18.15
N TYR A 344 4.52 -3.49 -19.18
CA TYR A 344 4.82 -3.87 -20.55
C TYR A 344 5.78 -2.84 -21.17
N PRO A 345 6.99 -3.26 -21.59
CA PRO A 345 8.09 -2.34 -21.91
C PRO A 345 8.01 -1.64 -23.28
N ASN A 346 7.10 -2.04 -24.18
CA ASN A 346 7.01 -1.52 -25.57
C ASN A 346 5.69 -0.73 -25.79
N ASP A 347 5.53 -0.07 -26.95
CA ASP A 347 4.27 0.55 -27.47
C ASP A 347 3.09 -0.44 -27.63
N GLU A 348 3.25 -1.63 -27.06
CA GLU A 348 2.33 -2.74 -27.01
C GLU A 348 1.21 -2.57 -25.97
N PHE A 349 1.24 -1.49 -25.17
CA PHE A 349 0.25 -1.15 -24.16
C PHE A 349 -0.25 0.29 -24.32
N PRO A 350 -1.51 0.58 -23.95
CA PRO A 350 -2.12 1.89 -24.16
C PRO A 350 -1.61 2.97 -23.19
N ALA A 351 -1.80 4.22 -23.60
CA ALA A 351 -1.89 5.36 -22.69
C ALA A 351 -3.24 5.34 -21.97
N SER A 352 -3.26 5.87 -20.76
CA SER A 352 -4.47 6.13 -19.99
C SER A 352 -4.82 7.62 -20.03
N THR A 353 -6.07 7.91 -20.34
CA THR A 353 -6.61 9.27 -20.32
C THR A 353 -6.58 9.86 -18.91
N ALA A 354 -6.97 9.07 -17.89
CA ALA A 354 -6.87 9.47 -16.49
C ALA A 354 -5.41 9.72 -16.05
N ALA A 355 -4.49 8.80 -16.37
CA ALA A 355 -3.07 8.96 -16.03
C ALA A 355 -2.47 10.22 -16.68
N THR A 356 -2.89 10.55 -17.89
CA THR A 356 -2.49 11.79 -18.57
C THR A 356 -2.99 13.03 -17.82
N GLY A 357 -4.22 13.00 -17.28
CA GLY A 357 -4.74 14.06 -16.40
C GLY A 357 -3.93 14.27 -15.13
N PHE A 358 -3.63 13.19 -14.41
CA PHE A 358 -2.72 13.25 -13.26
C PHE A 358 -1.34 13.79 -13.68
N GLY A 359 -0.83 13.34 -14.83
CA GLY A 359 0.45 13.77 -15.39
C GLY A 359 0.52 15.26 -15.68
N LEU A 360 -0.51 15.86 -16.28
CA LEU A 360 -0.57 17.31 -16.51
C LEU A 360 -0.39 18.11 -15.21
N THR A 361 -1.00 17.64 -14.11
CA THR A 361 -0.82 18.27 -12.79
C THR A 361 0.57 17.99 -12.21
N ALA A 362 1.06 16.75 -12.31
CA ALA A 362 2.39 16.39 -11.83
C ALA A 362 3.50 17.18 -12.53
N LEU A 363 3.38 17.42 -13.84
CA LEU A 363 4.33 18.22 -14.60
C LEU A 363 4.41 19.65 -14.09
N VAL A 364 3.28 20.31 -13.83
CA VAL A 364 3.30 21.68 -13.26
C VAL A 364 3.79 21.71 -11.81
N ILE A 365 3.59 20.64 -11.03
CA ILE A 365 4.25 20.47 -9.73
C ILE A 365 5.76 20.41 -9.91
N GLY A 366 6.26 19.63 -10.87
CA GLY A 366 7.68 19.53 -11.19
C GLY A 366 8.31 20.88 -11.56
N ALA A 367 7.59 21.70 -12.33
CA ALA A 367 7.99 23.05 -12.69
C ALA A 367 7.98 24.00 -11.47
N GLU A 368 6.91 23.99 -10.66
CA GLU A 368 6.79 24.83 -9.47
C GLU A 368 7.87 24.52 -8.43
N ARG A 369 8.20 23.24 -8.27
CA ARG A 369 9.28 22.77 -7.40
C ARG A 369 10.67 23.04 -7.95
N GLY A 370 10.79 23.47 -9.21
CA GLY A 370 12.06 23.67 -9.91
C GLY A 370 12.83 22.37 -10.17
N TRP A 371 12.15 21.22 -10.19
CA TRP A 371 12.76 19.92 -10.53
C TRP A 371 12.79 19.67 -12.03
N LEU A 372 11.87 20.27 -12.77
CA LEU A 372 11.85 20.27 -14.23
C LEU A 372 11.97 21.72 -14.72
N ASP A 373 12.64 21.91 -15.86
CA ASP A 373 12.70 23.22 -16.52
C ASP A 373 11.29 23.68 -16.90
N ASN A 374 10.92 24.91 -16.52
CA ASN A 374 9.56 25.42 -16.69
C ASN A 374 9.19 25.57 -18.18
N ASP A 375 10.12 25.99 -19.03
CA ASP A 375 9.87 26.14 -20.47
C ASP A 375 9.65 24.75 -21.10
N ALA A 376 10.47 23.76 -20.73
CA ALA A 376 10.30 22.38 -21.20
C ALA A 376 8.97 21.76 -20.73
N VAL A 377 8.55 22.03 -19.49
CA VAL A 377 7.25 21.60 -18.98
C VAL A 377 6.11 22.29 -19.73
N TYR A 378 6.21 23.60 -19.97
CA TYR A 378 5.21 24.35 -20.74
C TYR A 378 5.01 23.73 -22.12
N GLU A 379 6.09 23.46 -22.86
CA GLU A 379 6.01 22.84 -24.19
C GLU A 379 5.44 21.40 -24.14
N ARG A 380 5.79 20.60 -23.13
CA ARG A 380 5.22 19.26 -22.94
C ARG A 380 3.71 19.33 -22.69
N VAL A 381 3.28 20.20 -21.78
CA VAL A 381 1.85 20.41 -21.48
C VAL A 381 1.10 20.89 -22.72
N LEU A 382 1.67 21.84 -23.46
CA LEU A 382 1.08 22.36 -24.69
C LEU A 382 0.94 21.25 -25.74
N THR A 383 1.96 20.40 -25.90
CA THR A 383 1.92 19.24 -26.81
C THR A 383 0.83 18.24 -26.41
N THR A 384 0.72 17.94 -25.11
CA THR A 384 -0.32 17.06 -24.58
C THR A 384 -1.71 17.62 -24.89
N LEU A 385 -1.98 18.89 -24.57
CA LEU A 385 -3.31 19.48 -24.79
C LEU A 385 -3.68 19.58 -26.28
N ASN A 386 -2.72 19.91 -27.15
CA ASN A 386 -2.96 19.91 -28.60
C ASN A 386 -3.37 18.53 -29.12
N SER A 387 -2.88 17.43 -28.54
CA SER A 387 -3.31 16.08 -28.93
C SER A 387 -4.81 15.83 -28.65
N PHE A 388 -5.41 16.56 -27.70
CA PHE A 388 -6.83 16.48 -27.37
C PHE A 388 -7.70 17.57 -28.02
N TYR A 389 -7.10 18.49 -28.79
CA TYR A 389 -7.83 19.63 -29.36
C TYR A 389 -7.42 19.94 -30.80
N ASP A 390 -8.33 19.67 -31.75
CA ASP A 390 -8.17 19.98 -33.17
C ASP A 390 -8.64 21.40 -33.50
N ASN A 391 -7.72 22.36 -33.62
CA ASN A 391 -8.03 23.71 -34.13
C ASN A 391 -7.70 23.88 -35.63
N THR A 392 -7.23 22.83 -36.30
CA THR A 392 -6.61 22.93 -37.62
C THR A 392 -6.97 21.72 -38.49
N ALA A 393 -8.27 21.44 -38.61
CA ALA A 393 -8.86 20.51 -39.58
C ALA A 393 -8.49 20.77 -41.08
N GLU A 394 -7.51 21.62 -41.37
CA GLU A 394 -6.88 21.80 -42.69
C GLU A 394 -5.57 21.00 -42.87
N ASN A 395 -4.95 20.46 -41.81
CA ASN A 395 -3.66 19.77 -41.91
C ASN A 395 -3.80 18.27 -41.57
N GLU A 396 -3.60 17.42 -42.58
CA GLU A 396 -3.72 15.95 -42.51
C GLU A 396 -2.69 15.24 -41.59
N ASN A 397 -1.84 16.00 -40.89
CA ASN A 397 -0.83 15.50 -39.95
C ASN A 397 -1.07 15.92 -38.48
N ASP A 398 -2.15 16.65 -38.19
CA ASP A 398 -2.48 17.02 -36.80
C ASP A 398 -3.12 15.82 -36.09
N LEU A 399 -2.52 15.44 -34.97
CA LEU A 399 -2.92 14.31 -34.13
C LEU A 399 -4.18 14.68 -33.34
N VAL A 400 -5.24 13.88 -33.48
CA VAL A 400 -6.47 14.05 -32.70
C VAL A 400 -6.72 12.74 -31.96
N VAL A 401 -6.64 12.79 -30.63
CA VAL A 401 -7.05 11.69 -29.78
C VAL A 401 -8.50 11.33 -30.08
N ASP A 402 -8.75 10.04 -30.32
CA ASP A 402 -10.09 9.54 -30.62
C ASP A 402 -11.04 9.87 -29.47
N GLY A 403 -12.23 10.35 -29.82
CA GLY A 403 -13.26 10.73 -28.88
C GLY A 403 -14.63 10.83 -29.54
N GLU A 404 -15.66 11.07 -28.74
CA GLU A 404 -17.04 11.20 -29.19
C GLU A 404 -17.74 12.25 -28.31
N ASN A 405 -18.35 13.26 -28.93
CA ASN A 405 -19.01 14.40 -28.25
C ASN A 405 -18.13 15.07 -27.16
N GLY A 406 -16.83 15.18 -27.44
CA GLY A 406 -15.83 15.77 -26.54
C GLY A 406 -15.35 14.86 -25.41
N PHE A 407 -15.90 13.64 -25.27
CA PHE A 407 -15.37 12.64 -24.35
C PHE A 407 -14.29 11.79 -25.00
N PHE A 408 -13.37 11.27 -24.18
CA PHE A 408 -12.24 10.46 -24.64
C PHE A 408 -12.34 9.00 -24.16
N TYR A 409 -11.69 8.11 -24.90
CA TYR A 409 -11.57 6.70 -24.52
C TYR A 409 -10.69 6.56 -23.28
N HIS A 410 -11.00 5.58 -22.43
CA HIS A 410 -10.20 5.23 -21.25
C HIS A 410 -8.75 4.94 -21.66
N PHE A 411 -8.59 4.10 -22.68
CA PHE A 411 -7.30 3.67 -23.22
C PHE A 411 -7.17 4.04 -24.70
N ILE A 412 -6.04 4.67 -25.02
CA ILE A 412 -5.68 5.14 -26.36
C ILE A 412 -4.26 4.75 -26.72
N ARG A 413 -3.95 4.69 -28.00
CA ARG A 413 -2.60 4.39 -28.50
C ARG A 413 -1.70 5.59 -28.28
N MET A 414 -0.61 5.41 -27.53
CA MET A 414 0.27 6.51 -27.13
C MET A 414 0.79 7.35 -28.29
N SER A 415 1.17 6.71 -29.41
CA SER A 415 1.79 7.39 -30.55
C SER A 415 0.79 7.94 -31.57
N THR A 416 -0.48 7.52 -31.51
CA THR A 416 -1.48 7.88 -32.54
C THR A 416 -2.75 8.51 -31.99
N GLY A 417 -3.00 8.46 -30.68
CA GLY A 417 -4.26 8.90 -30.07
C GLY A 417 -5.47 8.01 -30.40
N GLU A 418 -5.31 6.99 -31.25
CA GLU A 418 -6.40 6.10 -31.67
C GLU A 418 -6.94 5.28 -30.48
N ARG A 419 -8.24 4.94 -30.52
CA ARG A 419 -8.88 4.02 -29.57
C ARG A 419 -8.08 2.73 -29.42
N TRP A 420 -7.87 2.29 -28.18
CA TRP A 420 -7.23 1.01 -27.92
C TRP A 420 -8.16 -0.17 -28.27
N GLU A 421 -7.81 -0.91 -29.32
CA GLU A 421 -8.56 -2.08 -29.80
C GLU A 421 -7.66 -3.32 -29.93
N PRO A 422 -7.46 -4.12 -28.86
CA PRO A 422 -6.56 -5.27 -28.85
C PRO A 422 -6.76 -6.23 -30.02
N ALA A 423 -8.02 -6.48 -30.38
CA ALA A 423 -8.38 -7.40 -31.47
C ALA A 423 -7.81 -6.94 -32.84
N LYS A 424 -7.74 -5.63 -33.11
CA LYS A 424 -7.12 -5.09 -34.33
C LYS A 424 -5.60 -5.31 -34.35
N LEU A 425 -5.00 -5.53 -33.18
CA LEU A 425 -3.58 -5.83 -32.98
C LEU A 425 -3.29 -7.34 -32.88
N GLY A 426 -4.30 -8.19 -33.09
CA GLY A 426 -4.17 -9.64 -32.92
C GLY A 426 -4.01 -10.08 -31.46
N LYS A 427 -4.36 -9.23 -30.51
CA LYS A 427 -4.26 -9.47 -29.06
C LYS A 427 -5.65 -9.81 -28.47
N PRO A 428 -5.72 -10.66 -27.44
CA PRO A 428 -6.93 -10.83 -26.64
C PRO A 428 -7.19 -9.56 -25.80
N GLY A 429 -8.45 -9.23 -25.56
CA GLY A 429 -8.86 -8.07 -24.76
C GLY A 429 -10.08 -7.36 -25.35
N GLU A 430 -10.78 -6.61 -24.51
CA GLU A 430 -11.90 -5.78 -24.95
C GLU A 430 -11.38 -4.45 -25.52
N SER A 431 -12.16 -3.87 -26.45
CA SER A 431 -11.87 -2.55 -26.99
C SER A 431 -12.27 -1.50 -25.97
N SER A 432 -11.46 -0.45 -25.83
CA SER A 432 -11.69 0.59 -24.83
C SER A 432 -13.03 1.31 -25.05
N GLU A 433 -13.67 1.68 -23.97
CA GLU A 433 -14.85 2.52 -23.88
C GLU A 433 -14.49 4.00 -23.77
N ILE A 434 -15.38 4.87 -24.25
CA ILE A 434 -15.43 6.25 -23.76
C ILE A 434 -15.66 6.18 -22.25
N SER A 435 -14.85 6.89 -21.46
CA SER A 435 -14.98 6.91 -19.99
C SER A 435 -15.25 8.33 -19.51
N THR A 436 -16.36 8.50 -18.78
CA THR A 436 -16.74 9.81 -18.23
C THR A 436 -15.81 10.25 -17.11
N ILE A 437 -15.40 9.33 -16.23
CA ILE A 437 -14.50 9.65 -15.12
C ILE A 437 -13.09 9.96 -15.61
N ASP A 438 -12.54 9.19 -16.56
CA ASP A 438 -11.21 9.45 -17.12
C ASP A 438 -11.16 10.80 -17.83
N THR A 439 -12.21 11.14 -18.58
CA THR A 439 -12.34 12.46 -19.20
C THR A 439 -12.35 13.55 -18.14
N ALA A 440 -13.10 13.39 -17.04
CA ALA A 440 -13.11 14.36 -15.95
C ALA A 440 -11.75 14.51 -15.25
N LEU A 441 -11.01 13.42 -15.06
CA LEU A 441 -9.66 13.44 -14.47
C LEU A 441 -8.64 14.11 -15.41
N LEU A 442 -8.73 13.87 -16.72
CA LEU A 442 -7.97 14.61 -17.73
C LEU A 442 -8.23 16.11 -17.63
N LEU A 443 -9.50 16.50 -17.62
CA LEU A 443 -9.92 17.89 -17.56
C LEU A 443 -9.49 18.56 -16.25
N ALA A 444 -9.54 17.85 -15.12
CA ALA A 444 -9.04 18.38 -13.85
C ALA A 444 -7.55 18.75 -13.93
N GLY A 445 -6.76 17.88 -14.58
CA GLY A 445 -5.35 18.15 -14.87
C GLY A 445 -5.13 19.30 -15.84
N ALA A 446 -5.85 19.31 -16.96
CA ALA A 446 -5.77 20.36 -17.96
C ALA A 446 -6.11 21.75 -17.39
N LEU A 447 -7.21 21.85 -16.64
CA LEU A 447 -7.64 23.10 -16.00
C LEU A 447 -6.67 23.56 -14.89
N THR A 448 -6.00 22.63 -14.21
CA THR A 448 -4.91 22.98 -13.26
C THR A 448 -3.73 23.59 -14.01
N ALA A 449 -3.30 22.97 -15.12
CA ALA A 449 -2.22 23.49 -15.94
C ALA A 449 -2.58 24.84 -16.60
N GLY A 450 -3.83 25.00 -17.01
CA GLY A 450 -4.37 26.26 -17.53
C GLY A 450 -4.31 27.40 -16.51
N GLU A 451 -4.72 27.15 -15.25
CA GLU A 451 -4.61 28.14 -14.19
C GLU A 451 -3.15 28.41 -13.78
N TYR A 452 -2.26 27.42 -13.87
CA TYR A 452 -0.83 27.60 -13.63
C TYR A 452 -0.18 28.51 -14.69
N TYR A 453 -0.46 28.26 -15.96
CA TYR A 453 0.03 29.05 -17.10
C TYR A 453 -0.98 30.09 -17.59
N LYS A 454 -1.61 30.80 -16.66
CA LYS A 454 -2.64 31.80 -16.97
C LYS A 454 -2.14 32.88 -17.94
N GLY A 455 -2.95 33.20 -18.95
CA GLY A 455 -2.69 34.18 -20.00
C GLY A 455 -1.94 33.64 -21.21
N THR A 456 -1.82 32.31 -21.35
CA THR A 456 -1.07 31.63 -22.42
C THR A 456 -1.95 30.69 -23.24
N ASP A 457 -1.38 30.02 -24.25
CA ASP A 457 -2.10 29.05 -25.07
C ASP A 457 -2.53 27.80 -24.29
N VAL A 458 -1.81 27.46 -23.21
CA VAL A 458 -2.18 26.35 -22.32
C VAL A 458 -3.52 26.62 -21.63
N GLU A 459 -3.73 27.84 -21.11
CA GLU A 459 -5.03 28.24 -20.53
C GLU A 459 -6.15 28.14 -21.57
N ASN A 460 -5.91 28.66 -22.78
CA ASN A 460 -6.90 28.65 -23.84
C ASN A 460 -7.27 27.22 -24.26
N LEU A 461 -6.29 26.34 -24.49
CA LEU A 461 -6.54 24.96 -24.89
C LEU A 461 -7.23 24.15 -23.78
N ALA A 462 -6.79 24.29 -22.53
CA ALA A 462 -7.43 23.60 -21.41
C ALA A 462 -8.92 23.98 -21.30
N LYS A 463 -9.21 25.27 -21.44
CA LYS A 463 -10.58 25.78 -21.48
C LYS A 463 -11.35 25.21 -22.67
N GLU A 464 -10.78 25.28 -23.86
CA GLU A 464 -11.44 24.83 -25.08
C GLU A 464 -11.76 23.33 -25.04
N ILE A 465 -10.84 22.47 -24.58
CA ILE A 465 -11.10 21.03 -24.39
C ILE A 465 -12.27 20.82 -23.41
N TYR A 466 -12.28 21.55 -22.29
CA TYR A 466 -13.36 21.47 -21.30
C TYR A 466 -14.71 21.92 -21.87
N GLU A 467 -14.74 23.02 -22.62
CA GLU A 467 -15.98 23.56 -23.21
C GLU A 467 -16.54 22.69 -24.34
N HIS A 468 -15.74 21.82 -24.96
CA HIS A 468 -16.18 20.91 -26.02
C HIS A 468 -16.85 19.63 -25.50
N VAL A 469 -16.74 19.32 -24.21
CA VAL A 469 -17.36 18.12 -23.63
C VAL A 469 -18.88 18.32 -23.51
N ASP A 470 -19.66 17.53 -24.24
CA ASP A 470 -21.13 17.56 -24.16
C ASP A 470 -21.64 16.70 -23.00
N TRP A 471 -21.56 17.20 -21.75
CA TRP A 471 -21.95 16.42 -20.57
C TRP A 471 -23.40 15.92 -20.63
N SER A 472 -24.28 16.65 -21.30
CA SER A 472 -25.68 16.26 -21.48
C SER A 472 -25.85 14.99 -22.33
N TRP A 473 -24.89 14.67 -23.19
CA TRP A 473 -24.87 13.44 -23.99
C TRP A 473 -24.69 12.18 -23.13
N MET A 474 -24.05 12.28 -21.97
CA MET A 474 -23.81 11.15 -21.05
C MET A 474 -24.81 11.11 -19.88
N LEU A 475 -25.80 12.00 -19.86
CA LEU A 475 -26.82 12.10 -18.81
C LEU A 475 -27.97 11.11 -19.04
N ALA A 476 -28.26 10.29 -18.04
CA ALA A 476 -29.40 9.37 -18.04
C ALA A 476 -30.70 10.05 -17.59
N GLU A 477 -31.84 9.37 -17.78
CA GLU A 477 -33.17 9.90 -17.44
C GLU A 477 -33.38 10.15 -15.93
N ASP A 478 -32.61 9.48 -15.07
CA ASP A 478 -32.63 9.64 -13.61
C ASP A 478 -31.60 10.67 -13.10
N ASN A 479 -31.07 11.51 -14.00
CA ASN A 479 -30.05 12.53 -13.73
C ASN A 479 -28.68 11.99 -13.29
N THR A 480 -28.43 10.68 -13.34
CA THR A 480 -27.10 10.11 -13.17
C THR A 480 -26.32 10.07 -14.48
N LEU A 481 -24.98 10.05 -14.40
CA LEU A 481 -24.12 9.92 -15.58
C LEU A 481 -23.81 8.45 -15.87
N TYR A 482 -23.82 8.07 -17.15
CA TYR A 482 -23.32 6.76 -17.59
C TYR A 482 -21.81 6.63 -17.32
N HIS A 483 -21.35 5.42 -16.97
CA HIS A 483 -19.91 5.16 -16.83
C HIS A 483 -19.16 5.39 -18.15
N GLY A 484 -19.78 5.02 -19.26
CA GLY A 484 -19.12 5.08 -20.54
C GLY A 484 -20.00 4.74 -21.73
N TRP A 485 -19.40 4.73 -22.90
CA TRP A 485 -20.07 4.45 -24.18
C TRP A 485 -19.12 3.72 -25.13
N THR A 486 -19.66 2.89 -26.03
CA THR A 486 -18.90 2.28 -27.12
C THR A 486 -19.63 2.42 -28.46
N PRO A 487 -18.90 2.57 -29.59
CA PRO A 487 -19.51 2.55 -30.92
C PRO A 487 -20.32 1.29 -31.21
N GLU A 488 -19.93 0.17 -30.60
CA GLU A 488 -20.54 -1.14 -30.84
C GLU A 488 -21.85 -1.35 -30.07
N ARG A 489 -21.98 -0.80 -28.86
CA ARG A 489 -23.08 -1.12 -27.93
C ARG A 489 -23.88 0.09 -27.46
N GLY A 490 -23.43 1.31 -27.72
CA GLY A 490 -24.00 2.51 -27.11
C GLY A 490 -23.52 2.70 -25.68
N TYR A 491 -24.37 3.29 -24.84
CA TYR A 491 -24.07 3.53 -23.42
C TYR A 491 -23.86 2.22 -22.66
N LEU A 492 -22.92 2.22 -21.72
CA LEU A 492 -22.72 1.12 -20.77
C LEU A 492 -23.90 1.05 -19.79
N ALA A 493 -24.18 -0.15 -19.29
CA ALA A 493 -25.30 -0.36 -18.36
C ALA A 493 -25.08 0.31 -17.00
N ASN A 494 -23.84 0.40 -16.54
CA ASN A 494 -23.48 0.96 -15.23
C ASN A 494 -23.53 2.50 -15.25
N ARG A 495 -23.93 3.07 -14.12
CA ARG A 495 -24.06 4.51 -13.90
C ARG A 495 -23.40 4.91 -12.60
N TRP A 496 -23.02 6.18 -12.51
CA TRP A 496 -22.48 6.79 -11.31
C TRP A 496 -23.61 7.10 -10.31
N GLU A 497 -24.26 6.05 -9.81
CA GLU A 497 -25.50 6.10 -9.03
C GLU A 497 -25.28 5.89 -7.52
N TYR A 498 -24.03 5.69 -7.09
CA TYR A 498 -23.60 5.58 -5.69
C TYR A 498 -22.40 6.49 -5.42
N TYR A 499 -22.17 6.85 -4.15
CA TYR A 499 -20.96 7.53 -3.71
C TYR A 499 -19.71 6.75 -4.16
N SER A 500 -18.82 7.44 -4.88
CA SER A 500 -17.63 6.89 -5.52
C SER A 500 -16.58 8.00 -5.75
N GLU A 501 -15.58 7.74 -6.58
CA GLU A 501 -14.60 8.72 -7.06
C GLU A 501 -15.19 9.87 -7.90
N ALA A 502 -16.48 9.81 -8.26
CA ALA A 502 -17.12 10.64 -9.27
C ALA A 502 -17.51 12.06 -8.86
N MET A 503 -17.20 12.54 -7.65
CA MET A 503 -17.58 13.90 -7.24
C MET A 503 -16.99 14.97 -8.18
N VAL A 504 -15.71 14.85 -8.56
CA VAL A 504 -15.06 15.75 -9.52
C VAL A 504 -15.73 15.72 -10.89
N LEU A 505 -16.21 14.55 -11.32
CA LEU A 505 -16.97 14.38 -12.57
C LEU A 505 -18.27 15.19 -12.51
N TYR A 506 -19.09 15.03 -11.48
CA TYR A 506 -20.34 15.78 -11.36
C TYR A 506 -20.11 17.29 -11.22
N LEU A 507 -19.09 17.72 -10.47
CA LEU A 507 -18.76 19.14 -10.34
C LEU A 507 -18.33 19.75 -11.69
N LEU A 508 -17.47 19.07 -12.45
CA LEU A 508 -17.08 19.54 -13.78
C LEU A 508 -18.26 19.55 -14.76
N ALA A 509 -19.15 18.56 -14.70
CA ALA A 509 -20.33 18.50 -15.55
C ALA A 509 -21.34 19.60 -15.23
N VAL A 510 -21.63 19.88 -13.95
CA VAL A 510 -22.52 20.97 -13.53
C VAL A 510 -21.90 22.35 -13.80
N GLY A 511 -20.58 22.46 -13.65
CA GLY A 511 -19.83 23.70 -13.86
C GLY A 511 -19.70 24.15 -15.31
N SER A 512 -19.98 23.26 -16.27
CA SER A 512 -19.73 23.51 -17.69
C SER A 512 -20.49 24.74 -18.21
N PRO A 513 -19.83 25.65 -18.94
CA PRO A 513 -20.48 26.84 -19.48
C PRO A 513 -21.25 26.57 -20.78
N THR A 514 -21.02 25.44 -21.44
CA THR A 514 -21.55 25.11 -22.78
C THR A 514 -22.61 24.01 -22.72
N HIS A 515 -22.28 22.87 -22.14
CA HIS A 515 -23.11 21.67 -22.11
C HIS A 515 -23.35 21.15 -20.68
N PRO A 516 -23.82 21.97 -19.72
CA PRO A 516 -23.96 21.52 -18.34
C PRO A 516 -25.07 20.48 -18.17
N ILE A 517 -24.87 19.57 -17.22
CA ILE A 517 -25.96 18.80 -16.62
C ILE A 517 -26.65 19.65 -15.52
N PRO A 518 -27.89 19.35 -15.15
CA PRO A 518 -28.59 20.18 -14.18
C PRO A 518 -28.05 19.95 -12.75
N PRO A 519 -28.06 20.95 -11.85
CA PRO A 519 -27.50 20.82 -10.50
C PRO A 519 -28.09 19.67 -9.67
N GLU A 520 -29.36 19.33 -9.87
CA GLU A 520 -30.02 18.20 -9.22
C GLU A 520 -29.40 16.83 -9.56
N SER A 521 -28.53 16.74 -10.58
CA SER A 521 -27.69 15.56 -10.82
C SER A 521 -26.74 15.26 -9.67
N TRP A 522 -26.36 16.28 -8.88
CA TRP A 522 -25.60 16.08 -7.65
C TRP A 522 -26.39 15.30 -6.59
N ASP A 523 -27.71 15.49 -6.55
CA ASP A 523 -28.59 14.88 -5.58
C ASP A 523 -29.08 13.49 -6.02
N ALA A 524 -28.80 13.10 -7.27
CA ALA A 524 -29.36 11.92 -7.92
C ALA A 524 -28.73 10.58 -7.50
N TRP A 525 -27.51 10.59 -6.97
CA TRP A 525 -26.76 9.39 -6.59
C TRP A 525 -26.81 9.12 -5.08
N GLU A 526 -26.86 7.84 -4.74
CA GLU A 526 -27.05 7.37 -3.37
C GLU A 526 -25.80 7.61 -2.50
N ARG A 527 -26.03 8.03 -1.26
CA ARG A 527 -24.98 8.28 -0.26
C ARG A 527 -25.22 7.39 0.97
N PRO A 528 -24.96 6.07 0.87
CA PRO A 528 -25.29 5.16 1.94
C PRO A 528 -24.45 5.46 3.19
N LEU A 529 -25.07 5.51 4.35
CA LEU A 529 -24.38 5.78 5.61
C LEU A 529 -24.00 4.49 6.33
N THR A 530 -22.78 4.47 6.87
CA THR A 530 -22.30 3.44 7.80
C THR A 530 -21.70 4.08 9.06
N LYS A 531 -21.35 3.26 10.06
CA LYS A 531 -20.76 3.71 11.33
C LYS A 531 -19.26 3.48 11.38
N ILE A 532 -18.55 4.45 11.92
CA ILE A 532 -17.22 4.25 12.48
C ILE A 532 -17.29 4.21 14.02
N GLY A 533 -16.84 3.09 14.60
CA GLY A 533 -16.97 2.85 16.04
C GLY A 533 -18.43 2.81 16.49
N THR A 534 -18.73 3.45 17.64
CA THR A 534 -20.07 3.39 18.26
C THR A 534 -20.93 4.62 18.05
N THR A 535 -20.40 5.71 17.47
CA THR A 535 -21.09 7.03 17.54
C THR A 535 -21.11 7.87 16.27
N SER A 536 -20.15 7.77 15.35
CA SER A 536 -20.08 8.66 14.18
C SER A 536 -20.51 7.94 12.89
N MET A 537 -21.39 8.56 12.11
CA MET A 537 -21.76 8.12 10.77
C MET A 537 -20.86 8.76 9.71
N TYR A 538 -20.63 8.07 8.60
CA TYR A 538 -20.03 8.61 7.39
C TYR A 538 -20.67 7.96 6.16
N ILE A 539 -20.59 8.61 5.00
CA ILE A 539 -21.01 8.09 3.71
C ILE A 539 -19.99 7.05 3.24
N MET A 540 -20.47 5.83 3.06
CA MET A 540 -19.74 4.67 2.57
C MET A 540 -19.79 4.58 1.05
N SER A 541 -18.66 4.26 0.45
CA SER A 541 -18.53 3.76 -0.91
C SER A 541 -18.77 2.24 -0.89
N PRO A 542 -19.60 1.65 -1.77
CA PRO A 542 -19.93 0.22 -1.71
C PRO A 542 -18.72 -0.74 -1.61
N PRO A 543 -17.62 -0.57 -2.37
CA PRO A 543 -16.43 -1.41 -2.20
C PRO A 543 -15.52 -0.98 -1.02
N GLU A 544 -15.76 0.16 -0.38
CA GLU A 544 -14.93 0.69 0.72
C GLU A 544 -13.42 0.80 0.36
N SER A 545 -13.13 1.03 -0.93
CA SER A 545 -11.78 1.20 -1.47
C SER A 545 -11.32 2.64 -1.31
N LEU A 546 -10.10 2.85 -0.80
CA LEU A 546 -9.64 4.21 -0.45
C LEU A 546 -9.62 5.20 -1.62
N PHE A 547 -9.33 4.76 -2.84
CA PHE A 547 -9.27 5.66 -4.00
C PHE A 547 -10.59 6.44 -4.22
N THR A 548 -11.74 5.84 -3.89
CA THR A 548 -13.06 6.48 -4.01
C THR A 548 -13.23 7.70 -3.10
N TYR A 549 -12.46 7.76 -2.01
CA TYR A 549 -12.40 8.89 -1.08
C TYR A 549 -11.24 9.85 -1.37
N GLN A 550 -10.41 9.59 -2.39
CA GLN A 550 -9.16 10.31 -2.66
C GLN A 550 -9.18 11.06 -3.97
N TYR A 551 -9.65 10.46 -5.06
CA TYR A 551 -9.44 11.00 -6.41
C TYR A 551 -10.04 12.40 -6.60
N SER A 552 -11.26 12.62 -6.13
CA SER A 552 -11.88 13.94 -6.19
C SER A 552 -11.16 14.98 -5.30
N HIS A 553 -10.60 14.55 -4.17
CA HIS A 553 -9.80 15.39 -3.29
C HIS A 553 -8.41 15.73 -3.86
N ALA A 554 -7.95 15.06 -4.93
CA ALA A 554 -6.67 15.41 -5.55
C ALA A 554 -6.67 16.85 -6.09
N TRP A 555 -7.82 17.30 -6.60
CA TRP A 555 -7.99 18.64 -7.19
C TRP A 555 -8.95 19.53 -6.42
N VAL A 556 -10.09 19.01 -5.97
CA VAL A 556 -11.13 19.83 -5.32
C VAL A 556 -10.83 19.94 -3.83
N ASP A 557 -10.71 21.17 -3.32
CA ASP A 557 -10.51 21.42 -1.90
C ASP A 557 -11.83 21.46 -1.13
N PHE A 558 -12.24 20.30 -0.62
CA PHE A 558 -13.42 20.14 0.22
C PHE A 558 -13.21 20.54 1.70
N ARG A 559 -12.00 20.98 2.11
CA ARG A 559 -11.79 21.41 3.49
C ARG A 559 -12.62 22.63 3.82
N ASP A 560 -13.08 22.67 5.07
CA ASP A 560 -13.91 23.73 5.61
C ASP A 560 -15.14 24.01 4.72
N LYS A 561 -15.75 22.96 4.17
CA LYS A 561 -16.94 23.03 3.32
C LYS A 561 -17.85 21.83 3.58
N HIS A 562 -19.15 22.05 3.45
CA HIS A 562 -20.14 20.97 3.45
C HIS A 562 -21.30 21.35 2.54
N ASP A 563 -22.04 20.36 2.05
CA ASP A 563 -23.31 20.57 1.36
C ASP A 563 -24.48 20.07 2.23
N HIS A 564 -25.65 19.87 1.63
CA HIS A 564 -26.82 19.29 2.31
C HIS A 564 -26.53 17.93 2.98
N TYR A 565 -25.59 17.15 2.45
CA TYR A 565 -25.34 15.77 2.85
C TYR A 565 -24.19 15.65 3.83
N ALA A 566 -23.04 16.26 3.51
CA ALA A 566 -21.79 15.95 4.22
C ALA A 566 -20.72 17.04 4.16
N ASP A 567 -19.87 17.02 5.18
CA ASP A 567 -18.49 17.48 5.10
C ASP A 567 -17.66 16.32 4.50
N TYR A 568 -17.38 16.41 3.20
CA TYR A 568 -16.70 15.32 2.48
C TYR A 568 -15.24 15.15 2.88
N PHE A 569 -14.57 16.20 3.39
CA PHE A 569 -13.20 16.05 3.90
C PHE A 569 -13.19 15.23 5.19
N GLN A 570 -14.10 15.55 6.12
CA GLN A 570 -14.29 14.76 7.32
C GLN A 570 -14.84 13.35 7.03
N ASN A 571 -15.63 13.20 5.96
CA ASN A 571 -16.08 11.90 5.46
C ASN A 571 -14.89 11.01 5.07
N SER A 572 -13.96 11.55 4.28
CA SER A 572 -12.76 10.85 3.84
C SER A 572 -11.83 10.54 5.02
N ILE A 573 -11.69 11.42 6.02
CA ILE A 573 -10.98 11.10 7.27
C ILE A 573 -11.60 9.88 7.97
N ASN A 574 -12.93 9.84 8.08
CA ASN A 574 -13.63 8.73 8.72
C ASN A 574 -13.48 7.43 7.93
N ALA A 575 -13.62 7.48 6.61
CA ALA A 575 -13.42 6.32 5.74
C ALA A 575 -11.98 5.78 5.81
N THR A 576 -10.98 6.67 5.84
CA THR A 576 -9.57 6.28 6.02
C THR A 576 -9.32 5.60 7.37
N HIS A 577 -9.90 6.13 8.46
CA HIS A 577 -9.84 5.45 9.75
C HIS A 577 -10.57 4.10 9.73
N ASN A 578 -11.72 3.99 9.05
CA ASN A 578 -12.43 2.72 8.91
C ASN A 578 -11.55 1.68 8.18
N ASN A 579 -10.92 2.06 7.08
CA ASN A 579 -10.02 1.19 6.32
C ASN A 579 -8.86 0.65 7.17
N ARG A 580 -8.17 1.53 7.92
CA ARG A 580 -7.11 1.11 8.85
C ARG A 580 -7.65 0.22 9.98
N ASN A 581 -8.78 0.60 10.59
CA ASN A 581 -9.39 -0.18 11.68
C ASN A 581 -9.85 -1.57 11.20
N PHE A 582 -10.32 -1.67 9.96
CA PHE A 582 -10.70 -2.93 9.35
C PHE A 582 -9.48 -3.85 9.16
N VAL A 583 -8.35 -3.32 8.66
CA VAL A 583 -7.07 -4.05 8.59
C VAL A 583 -6.66 -4.59 9.96
N ILE A 584 -6.72 -3.76 11.00
CA ILE A 584 -6.42 -4.18 12.38
C ILE A 584 -7.40 -5.24 12.88
N TRP A 585 -8.69 -5.09 12.57
CA TRP A 585 -9.69 -6.08 12.91
C TRP A 585 -9.40 -7.42 12.22
N VAL A 586 -8.98 -7.42 10.95
CA VAL A 586 -8.58 -8.63 10.23
C VAL A 586 -7.43 -9.33 10.95
N VAL A 587 -6.38 -8.59 11.34
CA VAL A 587 -5.22 -9.14 12.07
C VAL A 587 -5.63 -9.76 13.40
N ILE A 588 -6.49 -9.11 14.17
CA ILE A 588 -6.94 -9.61 15.49
C ILE A 588 -7.80 -10.87 15.37
N ASN A 589 -8.56 -11.02 14.27
CA ASN A 589 -9.54 -12.09 14.10
C ASN A 589 -9.06 -13.21 13.15
N SER A 590 -7.80 -13.17 12.70
CA SER A 590 -7.23 -14.17 11.81
C SER A 590 -6.08 -14.94 12.47
N PRO A 591 -5.71 -16.14 11.97
CA PRO A 591 -4.49 -16.83 12.40
C PRO A 591 -3.25 -15.94 12.27
N SER A 592 -2.30 -16.05 13.20
CA SER A 592 -1.12 -15.17 13.26
C SER A 592 -0.14 -15.32 12.08
N ASP A 593 -0.31 -16.35 11.27
CA ASP A 593 0.46 -16.65 10.05
C ASP A 593 -0.23 -16.18 8.77
N LYS A 594 -1.30 -15.39 8.88
CA LYS A 594 -2.06 -14.82 7.75
C LYS A 594 -2.04 -13.30 7.77
N TYR A 595 -2.10 -12.72 6.59
CA TYR A 595 -2.13 -11.29 6.33
C TYR A 595 -0.87 -10.60 6.89
N LEU A 596 0.30 -11.14 6.54
CA LEU A 596 1.60 -10.78 7.10
C LEU A 596 1.98 -9.31 6.86
N ALA A 597 1.43 -8.68 5.82
CA ALA A 597 1.57 -7.25 5.62
C ALA A 597 0.79 -6.42 6.63
N PHE A 598 -0.38 -6.89 7.09
CA PHE A 598 -1.34 -6.05 7.79
C PHE A 598 -0.91 -5.80 9.23
N ASP A 599 -0.84 -4.53 9.64
CA ASP A 599 -0.68 -4.16 11.04
C ASP A 599 -1.07 -2.69 11.32
N ASP A 600 -0.59 -2.14 12.44
CA ASP A 600 -0.84 -0.75 12.83
C ASP A 600 -0.21 0.30 11.90
N ASP A 601 0.92 0.00 11.25
CA ASP A 601 1.64 0.91 10.34
C ASP A 601 1.48 0.52 8.86
N VAL A 602 0.97 -0.67 8.55
CA VAL A 602 0.82 -1.16 7.18
C VAL A 602 -0.65 -1.49 6.93
N TRP A 603 -1.31 -0.54 6.28
CA TRP A 603 -2.73 -0.55 5.91
C TRP A 603 -2.91 0.18 4.57
N GLY A 604 -4.14 0.21 4.05
CA GLY A 604 -4.46 0.91 2.80
C GLY A 604 -5.05 -0.03 1.75
N LEU A 605 -6.23 -0.58 2.03
CA LEU A 605 -6.95 -1.42 1.07
C LEU A 605 -7.57 -0.54 -0.02
N THR A 606 -7.13 -0.73 -1.26
CA THR A 606 -7.60 0.01 -2.42
C THR A 606 -7.31 -0.77 -3.70
N ALA A 607 -7.95 -0.42 -4.81
CA ALA A 607 -7.86 -1.19 -6.04
C ALA A 607 -6.46 -1.19 -6.66
N GLY A 608 -6.05 -2.30 -7.29
CA GLY A 608 -4.79 -2.34 -8.03
C GLY A 608 -4.35 -3.76 -8.37
N ASP A 609 -3.06 -3.93 -8.67
CA ASP A 609 -2.48 -5.22 -9.04
C ASP A 609 -2.66 -6.27 -7.94
N ALA A 610 -2.91 -7.51 -8.35
CA ALA A 610 -3.24 -8.61 -7.47
C ALA A 610 -2.51 -9.91 -7.91
N PRO A 611 -1.80 -10.60 -7.00
CA PRO A 611 -1.00 -11.79 -7.35
C PRO A 611 -1.83 -12.97 -7.85
N CYS A 612 -3.05 -13.14 -7.33
CA CYS A 612 -3.88 -14.32 -7.56
C CYS A 612 -5.15 -14.04 -8.39
N ALA A 613 -5.32 -12.81 -8.89
CA ALA A 613 -6.47 -12.48 -9.73
C ALA A 613 -6.28 -12.97 -11.17
N LYS A 614 -7.34 -13.53 -11.79
CA LYS A 614 -7.29 -13.98 -13.19
C LYS A 614 -6.89 -12.88 -14.18
N THR A 615 -7.24 -11.63 -13.85
CA THR A 615 -6.91 -10.42 -14.61
C THR A 615 -5.60 -9.77 -14.15
N GLY A 616 -5.01 -10.24 -13.04
CA GLY A 616 -3.90 -9.57 -12.36
C GLY A 616 -4.30 -8.30 -11.60
N TYR A 617 -5.59 -8.00 -11.46
CA TYR A 617 -6.13 -6.81 -10.80
C TYR A 617 -7.32 -7.18 -9.89
N LYS A 618 -7.44 -6.52 -8.73
CA LYS A 618 -8.60 -6.66 -7.83
C LYS A 618 -8.93 -5.31 -7.20
N ASN A 619 -10.23 -5.05 -7.03
CA ASN A 619 -10.71 -3.92 -6.25
C ASN A 619 -10.72 -4.29 -4.76
N TYR A 620 -9.67 -3.91 -4.03
CA TYR A 620 -9.58 -4.14 -2.58
C TYR A 620 -10.24 -3.03 -1.79
N GLY A 621 -10.83 -3.36 -0.65
CA GLY A 621 -11.46 -2.38 0.24
C GLY A 621 -11.87 -2.95 1.59
N ALA A 622 -12.35 -2.08 2.48
CA ALA A 622 -12.58 -2.38 3.89
C ALA A 622 -13.91 -3.12 4.16
N HIS A 623 -14.11 -4.23 3.47
CA HIS A 623 -15.26 -5.11 3.60
C HIS A 623 -14.83 -6.58 3.53
N LEU A 624 -15.66 -7.50 4.01
CA LEU A 624 -15.37 -8.93 3.99
C LEU A 624 -15.31 -9.45 2.55
N GLY A 625 -14.25 -10.19 2.20
CA GLY A 625 -13.95 -10.61 0.82
C GLY A 625 -13.15 -9.58 0.01
N GLY A 626 -13.09 -8.33 0.49
CA GLY A 626 -12.36 -7.21 -0.11
C GLY A 626 -10.85 -7.20 0.13
N TYR A 627 -10.27 -8.27 0.69
CA TYR A 627 -8.85 -8.36 1.06
C TYR A 627 -8.31 -9.79 0.88
N ASP A 628 -6.99 -9.92 0.72
CA ASP A 628 -6.28 -11.22 0.65
C ASP A 628 -4.84 -11.14 1.22
N GLY A 629 -4.50 -10.06 1.93
CA GLY A 629 -3.14 -9.77 2.41
C GLY A 629 -2.40 -8.77 1.51
N THR A 630 -2.92 -8.46 0.32
CA THR A 630 -2.31 -7.48 -0.58
C THR A 630 -2.56 -6.05 -0.06
N ILE A 631 -1.49 -5.24 -0.05
CA ILE A 631 -1.51 -3.80 0.25
C ILE A 631 -1.04 -3.04 -0.98
N HIS A 632 -1.72 -1.93 -1.25
CA HIS A 632 -1.37 -0.96 -2.29
C HIS A 632 -0.88 0.30 -1.58
N PRO A 633 0.44 0.57 -1.57
CA PRO A 633 1.03 1.69 -0.82
C PRO A 633 0.34 3.04 -1.04
N TYR A 634 -0.14 3.28 -2.27
CA TYR A 634 -0.77 4.54 -2.63
C TYR A 634 -2.02 4.85 -1.78
N GLY A 635 -2.77 3.84 -1.32
CA GLY A 635 -3.96 4.05 -0.50
C GLY A 635 -3.63 4.77 0.81
N MET A 636 -2.51 4.43 1.42
CA MET A 636 -2.03 5.09 2.64
C MET A 636 -1.32 6.42 2.33
N VAL A 637 -0.48 6.46 1.30
CA VAL A 637 0.30 7.67 0.92
C VAL A 637 -0.63 8.80 0.48
N ALA A 638 -1.64 8.51 -0.33
CA ALA A 638 -2.64 9.50 -0.76
C ALA A 638 -3.57 9.97 0.38
N SER A 639 -3.54 9.29 1.53
CA SER A 639 -4.28 9.70 2.73
C SER A 639 -3.54 10.71 3.61
N MET A 640 -2.35 11.19 3.18
CA MET A 640 -1.54 12.18 3.92
C MET A 640 -2.33 13.43 4.36
N PRO A 641 -3.19 14.05 3.53
CA PRO A 641 -3.97 15.20 4.00
C PRO A 641 -5.06 14.85 5.03
N PHE A 642 -5.52 13.60 5.06
CA PHE A 642 -6.62 13.17 5.95
C PHE A 642 -6.10 12.72 7.32
N VAL A 643 -5.05 11.89 7.34
CA VAL A 643 -4.52 11.26 8.57
C VAL A 643 -2.99 11.35 8.63
N PRO A 644 -2.38 12.55 8.60
CA PRO A 644 -0.96 12.75 8.34
C PRO A 644 -0.03 11.97 9.27
N GLU A 645 -0.33 11.90 10.57
CA GLU A 645 0.50 11.16 11.53
C GLU A 645 0.48 9.65 11.27
N LEU A 646 -0.68 9.09 10.90
CA LEU A 646 -0.82 7.66 10.60
C LEU A 646 -0.19 7.32 9.25
N SER A 647 -0.43 8.13 8.22
CA SER A 647 0.18 7.94 6.90
C SER A 647 1.70 8.11 6.97
N LYS A 648 2.22 9.10 7.71
CA LYS A 648 3.67 9.27 7.87
C LYS A 648 4.32 8.09 8.61
N SER A 649 3.72 7.63 9.71
CA SER A 649 4.21 6.43 10.41
C SER A 649 4.21 5.24 9.48
N GLY A 650 3.14 5.06 8.71
CA GLY A 650 3.06 3.94 7.79
C GLY A 650 4.02 4.02 6.62
N ILE A 651 4.30 5.21 6.08
CA ILE A 651 5.33 5.42 5.06
C ILE A 651 6.72 5.08 5.61
N GLU A 652 7.10 5.68 6.73
CA GLU A 652 8.47 5.59 7.27
C GLU A 652 8.71 4.24 7.97
N ASN A 653 7.86 3.87 8.91
CA ASN A 653 8.03 2.69 9.77
C ASN A 653 7.42 1.43 9.19
N GLY A 654 6.34 1.56 8.42
CA GLY A 654 5.63 0.43 7.80
C GLY A 654 6.31 0.01 6.49
N LEU A 655 6.21 0.88 5.48
CA LEU A 655 6.61 0.60 4.11
C LEU A 655 8.15 0.64 3.94
N LEU A 656 8.77 1.79 4.19
CA LEU A 656 10.18 1.98 3.88
C LEU A 656 11.10 1.21 4.82
N SER A 657 10.87 1.25 6.14
CA SER A 657 11.74 0.58 7.10
C SER A 657 11.70 -0.95 7.00
N ARG A 658 10.60 -1.56 6.56
CA ARG A 658 10.42 -3.02 6.59
C ARG A 658 10.57 -3.67 5.23
N TYR A 659 10.01 -3.04 4.20
CA TYR A 659 10.02 -3.59 2.84
C TYR A 659 10.99 -2.86 1.93
N GLY A 660 11.27 -1.59 2.20
CA GLY A 660 12.33 -0.83 1.54
C GLY A 660 12.33 -1.02 0.03
N ARG A 661 13.45 -1.50 -0.52
CA ARG A 661 13.65 -1.65 -1.97
C ARG A 661 12.71 -2.62 -2.67
N GLU A 662 12.04 -3.52 -1.93
CA GLU A 662 11.09 -4.43 -2.56
C GLU A 662 9.88 -3.69 -3.11
N ILE A 663 9.47 -2.63 -2.41
CA ILE A 663 8.32 -1.81 -2.78
C ILE A 663 8.68 -0.36 -3.11
N TRP A 664 9.90 0.09 -2.84
CA TRP A 664 10.40 1.43 -3.14
C TRP A 664 11.50 1.39 -4.21
N ARG A 665 11.14 1.74 -5.44
CA ARG A 665 12.05 1.65 -6.61
C ARG A 665 12.03 2.96 -7.39
N GLU A 666 12.35 2.89 -8.69
CA GLU A 666 12.58 4.04 -9.59
C GLU A 666 11.55 5.17 -9.45
N TYR A 667 10.26 4.85 -9.59
CA TYR A 667 9.15 5.81 -9.53
C TYR A 667 8.46 5.89 -8.17
N GLY A 668 9.14 5.47 -7.10
CA GLY A 668 8.59 5.48 -5.74
C GLY A 668 7.97 4.13 -5.39
N PHE A 669 6.81 4.17 -4.74
CA PHE A 669 6.13 2.93 -4.31
C PHE A 669 5.54 2.15 -5.49
N THR A 670 5.77 0.84 -5.49
CA THR A 670 5.20 -0.11 -6.46
C THR A 670 3.68 -0.21 -6.36
N SER A 671 3.03 -0.78 -7.38
CA SER A 671 1.55 -0.88 -7.45
C SER A 671 0.95 -1.70 -6.31
N GLY A 672 1.62 -2.76 -5.83
CA GLY A 672 1.16 -3.50 -4.67
C GLY A 672 2.13 -4.59 -4.20
N PHE A 673 1.90 -5.13 -3.01
CA PHE A 673 2.67 -6.25 -2.46
C PHE A 673 1.83 -7.13 -1.52
N ASN A 674 2.20 -8.40 -1.42
CA ASN A 674 1.58 -9.42 -0.58
C ASN A 674 2.64 -10.42 -0.07
N PRO A 675 3.16 -10.25 1.15
CA PRO A 675 4.17 -11.13 1.74
C PRO A 675 3.66 -12.55 2.04
N ASP A 676 2.34 -12.77 2.18
CA ASP A 676 1.78 -14.11 2.40
C ASP A 676 2.07 -15.08 1.25
N VAL A 677 2.24 -14.53 0.03
CA VAL A 677 2.53 -15.29 -1.19
C VAL A 677 3.84 -14.87 -1.85
N ASP A 678 4.72 -14.19 -1.10
CA ASP A 678 6.02 -13.70 -1.57
C ASP A 678 5.93 -12.91 -2.90
N TRP A 679 4.93 -12.02 -2.99
CA TRP A 679 4.69 -11.23 -4.19
C TRP A 679 4.91 -9.75 -3.92
N TYR A 680 5.76 -9.14 -4.74
CA TYR A 680 6.00 -7.70 -4.77
C TYR A 680 5.92 -7.26 -6.22
N SER A 681 5.02 -6.34 -6.54
CA SER A 681 4.93 -5.83 -7.90
C SER A 681 6.25 -5.14 -8.29
N HIS A 682 6.63 -5.27 -9.55
CA HIS A 682 7.71 -4.48 -10.15
C HIS A 682 7.17 -3.31 -10.99
N ASP A 683 5.84 -3.17 -11.00
CA ASP A 683 5.13 -2.30 -11.92
C ASP A 683 4.55 -1.08 -11.21
N TYR A 684 4.32 -0.05 -12.01
CA TYR A 684 3.72 1.22 -11.61
C TYR A 684 2.51 1.48 -12.48
N THR A 685 1.44 1.97 -11.88
CA THR A 685 0.22 2.38 -12.58
C THR A 685 0.09 3.89 -12.47
N GLY A 686 -0.17 4.59 -13.57
CA GLY A 686 -0.14 6.05 -13.62
C GLY A 686 -1.13 6.73 -12.67
N ILE A 687 -2.33 6.18 -12.50
CA ILE A 687 -3.31 6.71 -11.53
C ILE A 687 -2.89 6.51 -10.07
N ASP A 688 -2.19 5.41 -9.76
CA ASP A 688 -1.68 5.10 -8.41
C ASP A 688 -0.51 6.03 -8.05
N VAL A 689 0.38 6.31 -9.01
CA VAL A 689 1.47 7.27 -8.84
C VAL A 689 0.92 8.69 -8.76
N GLY A 690 0.00 9.04 -9.65
CA GLY A 690 -0.62 10.36 -9.74
C GLY A 690 -1.28 10.80 -8.45
N ILE A 691 -2.12 9.94 -7.87
CA ILE A 691 -2.83 10.29 -6.65
C ILE A 691 -1.87 10.53 -5.46
N GLN A 692 -0.75 9.80 -5.39
CA GLN A 692 0.29 10.04 -4.38
C GLN A 692 0.94 11.40 -4.57
N VAL A 693 1.36 11.73 -5.80
CA VAL A 693 2.00 13.02 -6.12
C VAL A 693 1.10 14.18 -5.70
N LEU A 694 -0.16 14.18 -6.16
CA LEU A 694 -1.08 15.30 -5.94
C LEU A 694 -1.46 15.45 -4.46
N MET A 695 -1.80 14.35 -3.78
CA MET A 695 -2.23 14.41 -2.38
C MET A 695 -1.08 14.73 -1.42
N VAL A 696 0.13 14.20 -1.67
CA VAL A 696 1.30 14.57 -0.87
C VAL A 696 1.70 16.02 -1.13
N GLN A 697 1.64 16.50 -2.37
CA GLN A 697 1.86 17.91 -2.69
C GLN A 697 0.85 18.82 -1.96
N ASN A 698 -0.44 18.47 -1.98
CA ASN A 698 -1.46 19.20 -1.24
C ASN A 698 -1.21 19.22 0.27
N TYR A 699 -0.75 18.11 0.85
CA TYR A 699 -0.34 18.08 2.25
C TYR A 699 0.86 19.01 2.53
N LEU A 700 1.83 19.07 1.63
CA LEU A 700 3.05 19.86 1.81
C LEU A 700 2.77 21.36 1.76
N ASP A 701 1.96 21.84 0.80
CA ASP A 701 1.76 23.28 0.60
C ASP A 701 0.42 23.70 -0.02
N ASN A 702 -0.52 22.77 -0.24
CA ASN A 702 -1.83 23.02 -0.88
C ASN A 702 -1.76 23.44 -2.36
N PHE A 703 -0.62 23.30 -3.05
CA PHE A 703 -0.45 23.84 -4.41
C PHE A 703 -1.55 23.43 -5.40
N VAL A 704 -1.95 22.15 -5.41
CA VAL A 704 -2.93 21.66 -6.39
C VAL A 704 -4.30 22.26 -6.07
N TRP A 705 -4.70 22.23 -4.81
CA TRP A 705 -5.94 22.87 -4.33
C TRP A 705 -5.99 24.36 -4.62
N ASP A 706 -4.95 25.11 -4.24
CA ASP A 706 -4.87 26.56 -4.44
C ASP A 706 -4.87 26.94 -5.93
N THR A 707 -4.40 26.05 -6.80
CA THR A 707 -4.36 26.28 -8.25
C THR A 707 -5.67 25.88 -8.91
N PHE A 708 -6.15 24.66 -8.70
CA PHE A 708 -7.37 24.15 -9.33
C PHE A 708 -8.61 24.94 -8.90
N MET A 709 -8.70 25.30 -7.62
CA MET A 709 -9.85 26.03 -7.08
C MET A 709 -9.96 27.48 -7.57
N LYS A 710 -9.00 28.00 -8.36
CA LYS A 710 -9.13 29.29 -9.07
C LYS A 710 -10.10 29.21 -10.25
N ASN A 711 -10.39 28.01 -10.77
CA ASN A 711 -11.30 27.80 -11.88
C ASN A 711 -12.73 28.26 -11.54
N GLU A 712 -13.23 29.23 -12.29
CA GLU A 712 -14.57 29.79 -12.06
C GLU A 712 -15.70 28.75 -12.28
N TYR A 713 -15.47 27.76 -13.13
CA TYR A 713 -16.43 26.69 -13.41
C TYR A 713 -16.65 25.79 -12.18
N VAL A 714 -15.57 25.44 -11.47
CA VAL A 714 -15.63 24.61 -10.27
C VAL A 714 -16.25 25.38 -9.11
N GLN A 715 -15.86 26.64 -8.91
CA GLN A 715 -16.49 27.51 -7.92
C GLN A 715 -18.00 27.64 -8.16
N ARG A 716 -18.39 27.90 -9.41
CA ARG A 716 -19.80 27.95 -9.82
C ARG A 716 -20.51 26.63 -9.57
N ALA A 717 -19.89 25.49 -9.89
CA ALA A 717 -20.49 24.18 -9.65
C ALA A 717 -20.76 23.96 -8.16
N MET A 718 -19.76 24.24 -7.31
CA MET A 718 -19.90 24.10 -5.85
C MET A 718 -21.04 24.98 -5.31
N ASP A 719 -21.15 26.23 -5.78
CA ASP A 719 -22.25 27.12 -5.43
C ASP A 719 -23.61 26.56 -5.89
N LEU A 720 -23.68 26.01 -7.11
CA LEU A 720 -24.91 25.47 -7.70
C LEU A 720 -25.41 24.21 -6.99
N VAL A 721 -24.50 23.35 -6.54
CA VAL A 721 -24.85 22.11 -5.81
C VAL A 721 -24.97 22.33 -4.30
N GLY A 722 -24.87 23.58 -3.84
CA GLY A 722 -25.23 23.97 -2.47
C GLY A 722 -24.12 23.79 -1.44
N PHE A 723 -22.84 23.84 -1.83
CA PHE A 723 -21.76 23.90 -0.84
C PHE A 723 -21.78 25.21 -0.06
N GLU A 724 -21.64 25.09 1.26
CA GLU A 724 -21.47 26.18 2.21
C GLU A 724 -20.07 26.15 2.83
N ASN A 725 -19.62 27.30 3.34
CA ASN A 725 -18.34 27.41 4.02
C ASN A 725 -18.45 27.05 5.51
N GLY A 726 -17.44 26.35 6.01
CA GLY A 726 -17.28 25.91 7.39
C GLY A 726 -17.42 24.39 7.52
N PRO A 727 -16.65 23.75 8.40
CA PRO A 727 -16.84 22.34 8.71
C PRO A 727 -18.11 22.14 9.56
N LEU A 728 -18.63 20.91 9.60
CA LEU A 728 -19.72 20.56 10.50
C LEU A 728 -19.26 20.55 11.97
N GLU A 729 -20.16 20.91 12.89
CA GLU A 729 -19.85 20.93 14.32
C GLU A 729 -19.41 19.54 14.84
N ASN A 730 -18.45 19.54 15.76
CA ASN A 730 -17.89 18.32 16.38
C ASN A 730 -17.25 17.34 15.38
N ASN A 731 -16.75 17.81 14.24
CA ASN A 731 -16.10 16.99 13.22
C ASN A 731 -17.02 15.86 12.72
N ARG A 732 -18.30 16.17 12.51
CA ARG A 732 -19.24 15.24 11.89
C ARG A 732 -18.95 15.16 10.39
N ALA A 733 -18.99 13.95 9.84
CA ALA A 733 -18.95 13.79 8.38
C ALA A 733 -20.31 14.08 7.74
N VAL A 734 -21.40 13.73 8.43
CA VAL A 734 -22.77 13.78 7.87
C VAL A 734 -23.59 14.84 8.59
N THR A 735 -24.36 15.62 7.81
CA THR A 735 -25.29 16.60 8.37
C THR A 735 -26.31 15.91 9.27
N PRO A 736 -26.73 16.53 10.40
CA PRO A 736 -27.81 15.98 11.22
C PRO A 736 -29.10 15.76 10.43
N GLU A 737 -29.38 16.63 9.46
CA GLU A 737 -30.53 16.57 8.57
C GLU A 737 -30.50 15.31 7.70
N TYR A 738 -29.40 15.06 6.98
CA TYR A 738 -29.27 13.89 6.12
C TYR A 738 -29.15 12.59 6.92
N GLU A 739 -28.45 12.59 8.06
CA GLU A 739 -28.46 11.43 8.96
C GLU A 739 -29.89 11.11 9.43
N ASN A 740 -30.68 12.12 9.80
CA ASN A 740 -32.06 11.90 10.21
C ASN A 740 -32.94 11.43 9.05
N GLU A 741 -32.80 12.00 7.85
CA GLU A 741 -33.49 11.55 6.64
C GLU A 741 -33.20 10.08 6.36
N TYR A 742 -31.92 9.72 6.29
CA TYR A 742 -31.46 8.37 5.99
C TYR A 742 -31.89 7.33 7.03
N LEU A 743 -31.97 7.72 8.30
CA LEU A 743 -32.35 6.83 9.39
C LEU A 743 -33.85 6.77 9.67
N THR A 744 -34.64 7.69 9.12
CA THR A 744 -36.09 7.70 9.31
C THR A 744 -36.70 6.70 8.32
N PRO A 745 -37.32 5.59 8.78
CA PRO A 745 -38.05 4.71 7.89
C PRO A 745 -39.15 5.50 7.19
N THR A 746 -39.26 5.38 5.87
CA THR A 746 -40.32 6.03 5.09
C THR A 746 -41.71 5.59 5.54
N GLU A 747 -41.86 4.34 6.00
CA GLU A 747 -42.99 3.80 6.77
C GLU A 747 -42.53 2.70 7.75
N THR A 748 -43.19 2.52 8.90
CA THR A 748 -42.93 1.38 9.80
C THR A 748 -43.69 0.15 9.29
N PRO A 749 -43.03 -0.93 8.87
CA PRO A 749 -43.71 -2.13 8.39
C PRO A 749 -44.49 -2.81 9.52
N GLU A 750 -45.70 -3.31 9.24
CA GLU A 750 -46.51 -4.08 10.20
C GLU A 750 -46.85 -5.48 9.67
N ALA A 751 -46.63 -6.47 10.52
CA ALA A 751 -46.97 -7.87 10.33
C ALA A 751 -47.90 -8.36 11.45
N THR A 752 -48.60 -9.46 11.18
CA THR A 752 -49.60 -10.04 12.07
C THR A 752 -49.28 -11.52 12.27
N ALA A 753 -49.14 -11.93 13.53
CA ALA A 753 -49.15 -13.33 13.91
C ALA A 753 -50.57 -13.71 14.29
N VAL A 754 -51.23 -14.54 13.49
CA VAL A 754 -52.60 -14.99 13.78
C VAL A 754 -52.58 -16.15 14.76
N ARG A 755 -53.56 -16.20 15.66
CA ARG A 755 -53.70 -17.34 16.57
C ARG A 755 -53.88 -18.65 15.80
N ALA A 756 -52.99 -19.62 16.06
CA ALA A 756 -52.99 -20.92 15.42
C ALA A 756 -54.26 -21.70 15.80
N PRO A 757 -54.98 -22.31 14.83
CA PRO A 757 -56.19 -23.10 15.12
C PRO A 757 -55.88 -24.42 15.85
N ALA A 758 -54.64 -24.89 15.75
CA ALA A 758 -54.04 -26.00 16.47
C ALA A 758 -52.52 -25.78 16.51
N SER A 759 -51.80 -26.45 17.41
CA SER A 759 -50.34 -26.34 17.46
C SER A 759 -49.69 -26.74 16.13
N VAL A 760 -48.80 -25.89 15.63
CA VAL A 760 -48.09 -26.08 14.36
C VAL A 760 -47.00 -27.14 14.53
N ALA A 761 -46.91 -28.08 13.58
CA ALA A 761 -45.88 -29.10 13.57
C ALA A 761 -44.62 -28.56 12.88
N ILE A 762 -43.49 -28.50 13.58
CA ILE A 762 -42.20 -28.05 13.01
C ILE A 762 -41.52 -29.22 12.33
N ASN A 763 -41.71 -29.34 11.01
CA ASN A 763 -41.23 -30.49 10.22
C ASN A 763 -40.68 -30.11 8.84
N GLY A 764 -40.61 -28.82 8.51
CA GLY A 764 -40.02 -28.29 7.29
C GLY A 764 -40.96 -28.35 6.08
N ILE A 765 -42.23 -28.74 6.26
CA ILE A 765 -43.27 -28.66 5.24
C ILE A 765 -44.39 -27.73 5.74
N ILE A 766 -45.02 -26.98 4.83
CA ILE A 766 -45.87 -25.85 5.24
C ILE A 766 -47.39 -25.98 4.96
N PRO A 767 -48.04 -27.17 5.03
CA PRO A 767 -49.47 -27.27 4.76
C PRO A 767 -50.33 -26.48 5.76
N GLU A 768 -49.86 -26.28 6.99
CA GLU A 768 -50.49 -25.47 8.04
C GLU A 768 -50.50 -23.97 7.71
N TRP A 769 -49.62 -23.52 6.82
CA TRP A 769 -49.40 -22.11 6.47
C TRP A 769 -50.07 -21.69 5.16
N ASN A 770 -50.80 -22.59 4.49
CA ASN A 770 -51.42 -22.33 3.19
C ASN A 770 -52.38 -21.13 3.18
N ASP A 771 -53.08 -20.90 4.30
CA ASP A 771 -54.02 -19.78 4.47
C ASP A 771 -53.41 -18.61 5.27
N ALA A 772 -52.12 -18.69 5.60
CA ALA A 772 -51.43 -17.66 6.37
C ALA A 772 -51.19 -16.40 5.53
N LYS A 773 -51.10 -15.25 6.20
CA LYS A 773 -50.70 -13.99 5.57
C LYS A 773 -49.17 -13.98 5.45
N TRP A 774 -48.69 -13.82 4.22
CA TRP A 774 -47.26 -13.77 3.91
C TRP A 774 -46.78 -12.34 3.72
N TYR A 775 -45.56 -12.09 4.15
CA TYR A 775 -44.86 -10.82 4.05
C TYR A 775 -43.59 -11.04 3.24
N GLU A 776 -43.38 -10.23 2.22
CA GLU A 776 -42.34 -10.45 1.21
C GLU A 776 -41.08 -9.62 1.50
N VAL A 777 -39.94 -10.16 1.08
CA VAL A 777 -38.63 -9.52 1.01
C VAL A 777 -38.08 -9.78 -0.38
N SER A 778 -37.73 -8.72 -1.08
CA SER A 778 -37.30 -8.76 -2.48
C SER A 778 -35.80 -8.47 -2.61
N ALA A 779 -35.25 -8.71 -3.80
CA ALA A 779 -33.85 -8.43 -4.09
C ALA A 779 -33.48 -6.93 -4.01
N SER A 780 -34.47 -6.01 -3.96
CA SER A 780 -34.23 -4.58 -3.75
C SER A 780 -34.18 -4.19 -2.27
N ASP A 781 -34.53 -5.07 -1.35
CA ASP A 781 -34.57 -4.80 0.10
C ASP A 781 -33.21 -5.04 0.78
N VAL A 782 -32.12 -4.68 0.08
CA VAL A 782 -30.74 -4.90 0.52
C VAL A 782 -30.40 -3.93 1.65
N VAL A 783 -29.92 -4.46 2.77
CA VAL A 783 -29.50 -3.67 3.93
C VAL A 783 -28.01 -3.80 4.26
N LEU A 784 -27.31 -4.74 3.61
CA LEU A 784 -25.86 -4.92 3.70
C LEU A 784 -25.36 -5.64 2.44
N GLY A 785 -24.20 -5.24 1.93
CA GLY A 785 -23.56 -5.88 0.78
C GLY A 785 -24.32 -5.64 -0.53
N SER A 786 -24.21 -6.58 -1.46
CA SER A 786 -24.82 -6.49 -2.79
C SER A 786 -25.39 -7.84 -3.22
N ILE A 787 -26.52 -7.83 -3.93
CA ILE A 787 -27.12 -9.03 -4.55
C ILE A 787 -26.88 -8.98 -6.06
N ARG A 788 -26.37 -10.07 -6.62
CA ARG A 788 -26.01 -10.16 -8.04
C ARG A 788 -27.18 -10.68 -8.86
N THR A 789 -28.18 -9.83 -9.08
CA THR A 789 -29.42 -10.20 -9.78
C THR A 789 -29.23 -10.69 -11.23
N ASP A 790 -28.03 -10.53 -11.79
CA ASP A 790 -27.65 -11.04 -13.11
C ASP A 790 -27.30 -12.54 -13.11
N ILE A 791 -26.93 -13.12 -11.96
CA ILE A 791 -26.50 -14.53 -11.85
C ILE A 791 -27.24 -15.33 -10.77
N GLU A 792 -27.92 -14.67 -9.83
CA GLU A 792 -28.73 -15.28 -8.78
C GLU A 792 -30.11 -14.62 -8.69
N ASN A 793 -31.13 -15.37 -8.27
CA ASN A 793 -32.43 -14.81 -7.92
C ASN A 793 -32.73 -15.13 -6.45
N VAL A 794 -32.61 -14.11 -5.62
CA VAL A 794 -32.73 -14.21 -4.17
C VAL A 794 -33.86 -13.33 -3.69
N CYS A 795 -34.88 -13.96 -3.10
CA CYS A 795 -35.97 -13.27 -2.41
C CYS A 795 -36.56 -14.23 -1.38
N GLY A 796 -37.43 -13.73 -0.52
CA GLY A 796 -38.11 -14.61 0.41
C GLY A 796 -39.40 -14.01 0.93
N ARG A 797 -40.06 -14.80 1.76
CA ARG A 797 -41.25 -14.37 2.48
C ARG A 797 -41.31 -15.06 3.82
N PHE A 798 -41.95 -14.42 4.78
CA PHE A 798 -42.20 -15.00 6.08
C PHE A 798 -43.68 -14.93 6.46
N SER A 799 -44.06 -15.76 7.42
CA SER A 799 -45.34 -15.68 8.10
C SER A 799 -45.17 -16.03 9.59
N ALA A 800 -46.18 -15.68 10.38
CA ALA A 800 -46.18 -15.91 11.82
C ALA A 800 -47.55 -16.38 12.31
N MET A 801 -47.55 -17.27 13.29
CA MET A 801 -48.72 -17.70 14.06
C MET A 801 -48.36 -17.79 15.54
N TRP A 802 -49.35 -17.88 16.42
CA TRP A 802 -49.08 -18.09 17.84
C TRP A 802 -50.14 -18.95 18.56
N ASP A 803 -49.76 -19.60 19.65
CA ASP A 803 -50.67 -20.17 20.64
C ASP A 803 -50.23 -19.80 22.07
N GLU A 804 -50.88 -20.34 23.09
CA GLU A 804 -50.53 -20.07 24.50
C GLU A 804 -49.10 -20.49 24.87
N THR A 805 -48.45 -21.34 24.07
CA THR A 805 -47.15 -21.92 24.39
C THR A 805 -46.04 -21.34 23.53
N ASN A 806 -46.29 -21.10 22.24
CA ASN A 806 -45.25 -20.73 21.28
C ASN A 806 -45.65 -19.58 20.35
N LEU A 807 -44.65 -18.81 19.96
CA LEU A 807 -44.62 -18.08 18.70
C LEU A 807 -44.09 -19.01 17.60
N TYR A 808 -44.83 -19.12 16.51
CA TYR A 808 -44.45 -19.89 15.32
C TYR A 808 -44.03 -18.94 14.21
N LEU A 809 -42.90 -19.22 13.57
CA LEU A 809 -42.38 -18.45 12.45
C LEU A 809 -42.05 -19.41 11.30
N VAL A 810 -42.29 -18.97 10.07
CA VAL A 810 -41.92 -19.70 8.86
C VAL A 810 -41.29 -18.74 7.87
N ALA A 811 -40.28 -19.22 7.15
CA ALA A 811 -39.70 -18.56 5.99
C ALA A 811 -39.70 -19.49 4.78
N ASP A 812 -40.01 -18.93 3.62
CA ASP A 812 -39.91 -19.57 2.31
C ASP A 812 -39.00 -18.69 1.45
N VAL A 813 -37.77 -19.15 1.23
CA VAL A 813 -36.70 -18.43 0.54
C VAL A 813 -36.53 -19.02 -0.85
N THR A 814 -36.61 -18.15 -1.85
CA THR A 814 -36.15 -18.45 -3.20
C THR A 814 -34.71 -18.01 -3.31
N ASP A 815 -33.85 -18.98 -3.59
CA ASP A 815 -32.44 -18.81 -3.81
C ASP A 815 -31.97 -19.89 -4.79
N THR A 816 -31.51 -19.44 -5.95
CA THR A 816 -31.02 -20.31 -7.02
C THR A 816 -29.64 -20.91 -6.74
N ILE A 817 -28.90 -20.36 -5.76
CA ILE A 817 -27.53 -20.74 -5.42
C ILE A 817 -27.44 -21.01 -3.91
N LEU A 818 -27.86 -22.20 -3.50
CA LEU A 818 -27.80 -22.60 -2.10
C LEU A 818 -26.42 -23.15 -1.71
N VAL A 819 -25.73 -22.43 -0.84
CA VAL A 819 -24.47 -22.79 -0.19
C VAL A 819 -24.75 -23.34 1.20
N SER A 820 -24.08 -24.45 1.56
CA SER A 820 -24.21 -25.12 2.87
C SER A 820 -22.84 -25.52 3.36
N ASN A 821 -22.13 -24.55 3.93
CA ASN A 821 -20.68 -24.63 4.16
C ASN A 821 -20.28 -24.57 5.64
N ILE A 822 -21.25 -24.90 6.51
CA ILE A 822 -21.10 -24.91 7.97
C ILE A 822 -21.13 -26.35 8.47
N GLU A 823 -20.06 -26.76 9.16
CA GLU A 823 -20.01 -28.04 9.87
C GLU A 823 -21.00 -28.06 11.05
N PRO A 824 -21.54 -29.23 11.46
CA PRO A 824 -22.52 -29.33 12.54
C PRO A 824 -22.06 -28.75 13.90
N ASP A 825 -20.76 -28.61 14.13
CA ASP A 825 -20.18 -28.03 15.34
C ASP A 825 -19.75 -26.55 15.20
N ASP A 826 -19.80 -25.96 13.99
CA ASP A 826 -19.50 -24.53 13.73
C ASP A 826 -20.77 -23.66 13.83
N LEU A 827 -21.33 -23.61 15.04
CA LEU A 827 -22.63 -22.97 15.31
C LEU A 827 -22.51 -21.48 15.66
N HIS A 828 -21.40 -20.81 15.37
CA HIS A 828 -21.22 -19.36 15.62
C HIS A 828 -21.12 -18.53 14.33
N SER A 829 -21.25 -19.20 13.17
CA SER A 829 -20.82 -18.70 11.87
C SER A 829 -21.94 -18.69 10.82
N PHE A 830 -23.20 -18.49 11.20
CA PHE A 830 -24.35 -18.56 10.27
C PHE A 830 -24.29 -17.56 9.10
N TYR A 831 -23.50 -16.49 9.20
CA TYR A 831 -23.17 -15.57 8.09
C TYR A 831 -22.16 -16.15 7.07
N ARG A 832 -21.75 -17.40 7.22
CA ARG A 832 -20.85 -18.12 6.29
C ARG A 832 -21.58 -19.16 5.44
N THR A 833 -22.90 -19.02 5.33
CA THR A 833 -23.77 -19.91 4.56
C THR A 833 -25.07 -19.15 4.31
N ASP A 834 -25.91 -19.64 3.39
CA ASP A 834 -27.28 -19.12 3.31
C ASP A 834 -28.01 -19.41 4.61
N SER A 835 -28.60 -18.38 5.17
CA SER A 835 -29.32 -18.47 6.44
C SER A 835 -30.35 -17.36 6.55
N ILE A 836 -31.25 -17.50 7.52
CA ILE A 836 -32.21 -16.45 7.86
C ILE A 836 -32.05 -16.02 9.30
N GLU A 837 -32.57 -14.85 9.63
CA GLU A 837 -32.76 -14.45 11.02
C GLU A 837 -34.14 -13.85 11.26
N PHE A 838 -34.61 -14.05 12.50
CA PHE A 838 -35.72 -13.30 13.06
C PHE A 838 -35.24 -12.53 14.28
N TYR A 839 -35.50 -11.22 14.29
CA TYR A 839 -35.22 -10.37 15.44
C TYR A 839 -36.53 -10.02 16.14
N LEU A 840 -36.54 -10.19 17.46
CA LEU A 840 -37.71 -9.97 18.30
C LEU A 840 -37.35 -9.03 19.44
N GLN A 841 -38.19 -8.01 19.65
CA GLN A 841 -38.13 -7.13 20.81
C GLN A 841 -39.47 -7.21 21.55
N PRO A 842 -39.53 -7.91 22.71
CA PRO A 842 -40.73 -8.05 23.52
C PRO A 842 -41.41 -6.74 23.89
N ASP A 843 -40.64 -5.70 24.19
CA ASP A 843 -41.15 -4.35 24.48
C ASP A 843 -40.59 -3.35 23.46
N ARG A 844 -41.36 -3.14 22.38
CA ARG A 844 -41.01 -2.19 21.31
C ARG A 844 -40.88 -0.74 21.82
N PHE A 845 -41.46 -0.39 22.96
CA PHE A 845 -41.51 1.00 23.44
C PHE A 845 -40.32 1.40 24.32
N ILE A 846 -39.36 0.49 24.50
CA ILE A 846 -38.10 0.78 25.18
C ILE A 846 -37.00 0.88 24.11
N PRO A 847 -36.52 2.09 23.79
CA PRO A 847 -35.31 2.25 22.98
C PRO A 847 -34.14 1.58 23.71
N ASP A 848 -33.36 0.78 23.00
CA ASP A 848 -32.13 0.12 23.49
C ASP A 848 -32.33 -0.93 24.61
N ALA A 849 -33.49 -1.60 24.63
CA ALA A 849 -33.89 -2.50 25.71
C ALA A 849 -32.96 -3.72 25.94
N GLU A 850 -32.60 -3.95 27.21
CA GLU A 850 -32.25 -5.29 27.72
C GLU A 850 -33.44 -6.23 27.48
N GLY A 851 -33.32 -7.21 26.58
CA GLY A 851 -34.40 -8.17 26.32
C GLY A 851 -34.66 -8.56 24.86
N ILE A 852 -33.81 -8.12 23.92
CA ILE A 852 -33.84 -8.60 22.53
C ILE A 852 -33.69 -10.13 22.49
N PHE A 853 -34.36 -10.77 21.53
CA PHE A 853 -34.15 -12.16 21.15
C PHE A 853 -33.88 -12.23 19.66
N LYS A 854 -32.68 -12.64 19.26
CA LYS A 854 -32.36 -12.89 17.84
C LYS A 854 -32.06 -14.34 17.64
N ILE A 855 -32.66 -14.92 16.61
CA ILE A 855 -32.41 -16.30 16.22
C ILE A 855 -32.02 -16.35 14.76
N ALA A 856 -30.83 -16.89 14.51
CA ALA A 856 -30.38 -17.31 13.20
C ALA A 856 -30.73 -18.78 12.98
N ALA A 857 -31.22 -19.11 11.80
CA ALA A 857 -31.51 -20.47 11.38
C ALA A 857 -30.76 -20.78 10.08
N ILE A 858 -29.93 -21.82 10.15
CA ILE A 858 -29.21 -22.37 8.99
C ILE A 858 -30.10 -23.48 8.43
N PRO A 859 -30.46 -23.43 7.13
CA PRO A 859 -31.34 -24.43 6.54
C PRO A 859 -30.65 -25.81 6.50
N PHE A 860 -29.36 -25.87 6.16
CA PHE A 860 -28.59 -27.13 6.10
C PHE A 860 -27.14 -26.89 6.51
N ASP A 861 -26.65 -27.67 7.47
CA ASP A 861 -25.22 -27.88 7.70
C ASP A 861 -24.63 -28.85 6.64
N THR A 862 -23.33 -29.16 6.72
CA THR A 862 -22.65 -30.07 5.80
C THR A 862 -23.20 -31.52 5.86
N ASP A 863 -23.90 -31.90 6.94
CA ASP A 863 -24.60 -33.17 7.08
C ASP A 863 -26.08 -33.10 6.60
N GLY A 864 -26.56 -31.92 6.20
CA GLY A 864 -27.91 -31.68 5.73
C GLY A 864 -28.95 -31.42 6.83
N ASN A 865 -28.54 -31.13 8.06
CA ASN A 865 -29.44 -30.86 9.18
C ASN A 865 -29.65 -29.35 9.37
N PRO A 866 -30.85 -28.91 9.80
CA PRO A 866 -31.06 -27.53 10.21
C PRO A 866 -30.33 -27.22 11.53
N GLN A 867 -29.78 -26.02 11.63
CA GLN A 867 -29.13 -25.53 12.85
C GLN A 867 -29.74 -24.22 13.32
N GLY A 868 -29.63 -23.93 14.62
CA GLY A 868 -30.16 -22.73 15.24
C GLY A 868 -29.18 -22.08 16.21
N VAL A 869 -29.11 -20.75 16.18
CA VAL A 869 -28.17 -19.99 17.00
C VAL A 869 -28.83 -18.73 17.51
N ARG A 870 -28.67 -18.45 18.81
CA ARG A 870 -28.93 -17.10 19.35
C ARG A 870 -27.65 -16.28 19.30
N HIS A 871 -27.73 -15.04 18.87
CA HIS A 871 -26.57 -14.15 18.75
C HIS A 871 -26.98 -12.70 19.03
N GLU A 872 -26.01 -11.86 19.38
CA GLU A 872 -26.22 -10.42 19.60
C GLU A 872 -27.42 -10.07 20.52
N ASP A 873 -27.67 -10.95 21.49
CA ASP A 873 -28.64 -10.78 22.55
C ASP A 873 -28.00 -11.09 23.91
N MET A 874 -28.79 -11.07 24.99
CA MET A 874 -28.28 -11.27 26.37
C MET A 874 -27.90 -12.72 26.71
N ASN A 875 -28.18 -13.69 25.82
CA ASN A 875 -27.90 -15.11 26.06
C ASN A 875 -27.51 -15.84 24.75
N PRO A 876 -26.39 -15.45 24.11
CA PRO A 876 -25.99 -15.98 22.81
C PRO A 876 -25.43 -17.41 22.94
N GLY A 877 -25.59 -18.20 21.89
CA GLY A 877 -25.05 -19.56 21.77
C GLY A 877 -25.95 -20.50 20.96
N PRO A 878 -25.52 -21.76 20.76
CA PRO A 878 -26.32 -22.78 20.08
C PRO A 878 -27.67 -23.00 20.76
N ILE A 879 -28.76 -23.08 19.99
CA ILE A 879 -30.11 -23.23 20.58
C ILE A 879 -30.22 -24.45 21.49
N SER A 880 -29.50 -25.53 21.17
CA SER A 880 -29.43 -26.76 21.98
C SER A 880 -28.95 -26.51 23.42
N SER A 881 -28.21 -25.43 23.63
CA SER A 881 -27.66 -25.04 24.94
C SER A 881 -28.44 -23.91 25.59
N VAL A 882 -28.76 -22.85 24.83
CA VAL A 882 -29.34 -21.62 25.40
C VAL A 882 -30.87 -21.55 25.33
N ALA A 883 -31.48 -22.35 24.45
CA ALA A 883 -32.93 -22.42 24.26
C ALA A 883 -33.39 -23.82 23.78
N PRO A 884 -33.14 -24.90 24.54
CA PRO A 884 -33.30 -26.28 24.07
C PRO A 884 -34.72 -26.69 23.69
N ASP A 885 -35.74 -25.92 24.09
CA ASP A 885 -37.13 -26.18 23.71
C ASP A 885 -37.56 -25.46 22.42
N VAL A 886 -36.67 -24.66 21.80
CA VAL A 886 -36.88 -24.11 20.46
C VAL A 886 -36.75 -25.24 19.44
N GLN A 887 -37.71 -25.33 18.54
CA GLN A 887 -37.71 -26.33 17.46
C GLN A 887 -37.41 -25.63 16.14
N ILE A 888 -36.56 -26.24 15.31
CA ILE A 888 -36.27 -25.79 13.95
C ILE A 888 -36.34 -26.99 13.01
N ALA A 889 -36.98 -26.81 11.86
CA ALA A 889 -36.96 -27.77 10.77
C ALA A 889 -36.81 -27.04 9.43
N SER A 890 -36.21 -27.70 8.45
CA SER A 890 -36.01 -27.16 7.11
C SER A 890 -36.29 -28.18 6.02
N SER A 891 -36.55 -27.71 4.80
CA SER A 891 -36.58 -28.56 3.62
C SER A 891 -36.12 -27.81 2.37
N LYS A 892 -35.52 -28.52 1.41
CA LYS A 892 -35.16 -27.95 0.11
C LYS A 892 -36.40 -27.86 -0.76
N THR A 893 -36.61 -26.73 -1.41
CA THR A 893 -37.63 -26.55 -2.44
C THR A 893 -36.99 -26.68 -3.83
N SER A 894 -37.79 -26.57 -4.89
CA SER A 894 -37.26 -26.55 -6.26
C SER A 894 -36.43 -25.31 -6.59
N THR A 895 -36.52 -24.27 -5.76
CA THR A 895 -35.97 -22.93 -6.04
C THR A 895 -35.33 -22.29 -4.82
N GLY A 896 -35.01 -23.07 -3.77
CA GLY A 896 -34.44 -22.55 -2.52
C GLY A 896 -34.77 -23.46 -1.34
N TYR A 897 -35.30 -22.90 -0.24
CA TYR A 897 -35.52 -23.63 1.00
C TYR A 897 -36.65 -23.05 1.87
N ILE A 898 -37.19 -23.90 2.73
CA ILE A 898 -38.16 -23.55 3.77
C ILE A 898 -37.52 -23.76 5.13
N ILE A 899 -37.79 -22.86 6.08
CA ILE A 899 -37.46 -23.03 7.50
C ILE A 899 -38.71 -22.76 8.35
N GLU A 900 -38.99 -23.63 9.31
CA GLU A 900 -40.00 -23.46 10.35
C GLU A 900 -39.35 -23.40 11.73
N ILE A 901 -39.85 -22.51 12.59
CA ILE A 901 -39.36 -22.30 13.95
C ILE A 901 -40.54 -22.22 14.93
N ALA A 902 -40.45 -22.91 16.06
CA ALA A 902 -41.30 -22.68 17.24
C ALA A 902 -40.46 -22.13 18.40
N ILE A 903 -40.83 -20.95 18.88
CA ILE A 903 -40.18 -20.26 20.00
C ILE A 903 -41.13 -20.25 21.20
N PRO A 904 -40.84 -21.01 22.27
CA PRO A 904 -41.62 -20.94 23.49
C PRO A 904 -41.61 -19.54 24.11
N TRP A 905 -42.78 -19.01 24.49
CA TRP A 905 -42.94 -17.64 25.02
C TRP A 905 -42.08 -17.34 26.26
N LYS A 906 -41.75 -18.37 27.05
CA LYS A 906 -40.84 -18.25 28.19
C LYS A 906 -39.45 -17.70 27.84
N TYR A 907 -38.98 -17.85 26.60
CA TYR A 907 -37.69 -17.30 26.15
C TYR A 907 -37.77 -15.83 25.75
N LEU A 908 -38.98 -15.36 25.42
CA LEU A 908 -39.26 -13.95 25.15
C LEU A 908 -39.73 -13.21 26.42
N ASN A 909 -40.00 -13.94 27.51
CA ASN A 909 -40.53 -13.43 28.77
C ASN A 909 -41.85 -12.65 28.59
N ILE A 910 -42.73 -13.19 27.74
CA ILE A 910 -44.05 -12.65 27.41
C ILE A 910 -45.11 -13.65 27.87
N ASP A 911 -46.23 -13.13 28.39
CA ASP A 911 -47.48 -13.87 28.53
C ASP A 911 -48.41 -13.37 27.41
N PRO A 912 -48.61 -14.15 26.32
CA PRO A 912 -49.15 -13.62 25.06
C PRO A 912 -50.66 -13.36 25.13
N ASP A 913 -51.10 -12.18 24.68
CA ASP A 913 -52.50 -11.85 24.46
C ASP A 913 -52.73 -11.21 23.08
N SER A 914 -53.97 -11.30 22.59
CA SER A 914 -54.37 -10.65 21.34
C SER A 914 -54.25 -9.13 21.49
N GLY A 915 -53.58 -8.48 20.53
CA GLY A 915 -53.26 -7.06 20.53
C GLY A 915 -51.84 -6.72 21.01
N ASP A 916 -51.09 -7.68 21.55
CA ASP A 916 -49.69 -7.48 21.89
C ASP A 916 -48.85 -7.14 20.66
N LYS A 917 -47.83 -6.28 20.86
CA LYS A 917 -46.96 -5.79 19.79
C LYS A 917 -45.51 -6.02 20.13
N LEU A 918 -44.79 -6.63 19.21
CA LEU A 918 -43.37 -6.90 19.29
C LEU A 918 -42.63 -6.05 18.26
N GLY A 919 -41.43 -5.58 18.59
CA GLY A 919 -40.48 -5.20 17.55
C GLY A 919 -40.07 -6.45 16.78
N PHE A 920 -40.08 -6.39 15.46
CA PHE A 920 -39.91 -7.55 14.60
C PHE A 920 -39.23 -7.18 13.28
N THR A 921 -38.26 -8.00 12.87
CA THR A 921 -37.84 -8.03 11.47
C THR A 921 -37.38 -9.43 11.08
N PHE A 922 -37.36 -9.66 9.77
CA PHE A 922 -36.90 -10.88 9.12
C PHE A 922 -35.77 -10.51 8.15
N THR A 923 -34.67 -11.24 8.20
CA THR A 923 -33.52 -11.05 7.31
C THR A 923 -33.12 -12.35 6.62
N ILE A 924 -32.53 -12.21 5.43
CA ILE A 924 -31.96 -13.32 4.65
C ILE A 924 -30.50 -13.00 4.40
N HIS A 925 -29.59 -13.88 4.81
CA HIS A 925 -28.18 -13.84 4.47
C HIS A 925 -27.98 -14.68 3.23
N ASN A 926 -27.31 -14.09 2.24
CA ASN A 926 -27.12 -14.68 0.93
C ASN A 926 -25.65 -14.82 0.57
N THR A 927 -25.32 -15.85 -0.20
CA THR A 927 -24.03 -16.02 -0.86
C THR A 927 -24.18 -16.66 -2.25
N TYR A 928 -23.29 -16.30 -3.18
CA TYR A 928 -23.18 -16.97 -4.48
C TYR A 928 -21.87 -17.77 -4.64
N PHE A 929 -21.05 -17.91 -3.59
CA PHE A 929 -19.77 -18.62 -3.65
C PHE A 929 -19.95 -20.15 -3.49
N THR A 930 -20.26 -20.83 -4.60
CA THR A 930 -20.54 -22.28 -4.63
C THR A 930 -19.34 -23.18 -4.36
N ASP A 931 -18.13 -22.66 -4.50
CA ASP A 931 -16.85 -23.38 -4.38
C ASP A 931 -16.14 -23.10 -3.04
N ALA A 932 -16.85 -22.48 -2.09
CA ALA A 932 -16.30 -22.15 -0.79
C ALA A 932 -15.95 -23.40 0.03
N GLU A 933 -14.83 -23.35 0.75
CA GLU A 933 -14.34 -24.44 1.61
C GLU A 933 -15.03 -24.39 2.99
N PRO A 934 -15.28 -25.53 3.68
CA PRO A 934 -15.93 -25.56 4.99
C PRO A 934 -15.41 -24.52 5.98
N GLY A 935 -16.31 -23.68 6.49
CA GLY A 935 -16.00 -22.61 7.44
C GLY A 935 -15.52 -21.28 6.84
N GLU A 936 -15.40 -21.16 5.52
CA GLU A 936 -15.07 -19.91 4.83
C GLU A 936 -16.19 -18.86 4.92
N TYR A 937 -15.86 -17.59 5.12
CA TYR A 937 -16.87 -16.52 5.15
C TYR A 937 -17.31 -16.14 3.75
N VAL A 938 -18.60 -16.28 3.47
CA VAL A 938 -19.12 -16.18 2.10
C VAL A 938 -20.29 -15.21 1.92
N ARG A 939 -20.85 -14.58 2.96
CA ARG A 939 -22.02 -13.70 2.79
C ARG A 939 -21.70 -12.51 1.87
N THR A 940 -22.45 -12.41 0.78
CA THR A 940 -22.33 -11.36 -0.24
C THR A 940 -23.35 -10.25 -0.04
N GLY A 941 -24.51 -10.59 0.52
CA GLY A 941 -25.57 -9.62 0.78
C GLY A 941 -26.50 -10.06 1.91
N MET A 942 -27.26 -9.09 2.42
CA MET A 942 -28.34 -9.31 3.37
C MET A 942 -29.58 -8.54 2.94
N LEU A 943 -30.70 -9.24 2.83
CA LEU A 943 -32.02 -8.67 2.61
C LEU A 943 -32.76 -8.52 3.94
N SER A 944 -33.64 -7.52 4.06
CA SER A 944 -34.46 -7.33 5.26
C SER A 944 -35.85 -6.83 4.93
N TRP A 945 -36.86 -7.40 5.58
CA TRP A 945 -38.25 -6.90 5.51
C TRP A 945 -38.40 -5.47 6.02
N THR A 946 -37.49 -5.04 6.91
CA THR A 946 -37.31 -3.64 7.25
C THR A 946 -36.05 -3.16 6.54
N PRO A 947 -36.13 -2.61 5.30
CA PRO A 947 -34.97 -2.32 4.45
C PRO A 947 -34.27 -1.03 4.88
N VAL A 948 -33.86 -0.98 6.14
CA VAL A 948 -33.13 0.13 6.72
C VAL A 948 -31.69 -0.30 7.01
N PRO A 949 -30.71 0.54 6.67
CA PRO A 949 -29.31 0.29 6.99
C PRO A 949 -29.10 0.08 8.48
N VAL A 950 -28.20 -0.86 8.83
CA VAL A 950 -27.87 -1.21 10.22
C VAL A 950 -29.08 -1.76 11.01
N VAL A 951 -30.06 -2.36 10.31
CA VAL A 951 -31.25 -2.98 10.95
C VAL A 951 -30.87 -3.95 12.07
N TRP A 952 -29.77 -4.68 11.96
CA TRP A 952 -29.32 -5.61 12.99
C TRP A 952 -28.96 -4.93 14.33
N ALA A 953 -28.49 -3.68 14.33
CA ALA A 953 -28.01 -3.03 15.56
C ALA A 953 -29.01 -2.03 16.17
N ARG A 954 -30.19 -1.84 15.58
CA ARG A 954 -31.16 -0.80 16.01
C ARG A 954 -32.59 -1.34 16.13
N PRO A 955 -32.98 -1.90 17.28
CA PRO A 955 -34.35 -2.38 17.50
C PRO A 955 -35.44 -1.34 17.28
N SER A 956 -35.12 -0.05 17.49
CA SER A 956 -36.05 1.06 17.26
C SER A 956 -36.48 1.23 15.80
N THR A 957 -35.72 0.69 14.84
CA THR A 957 -36.06 0.77 13.42
C THR A 957 -36.86 -0.44 12.93
N TRP A 958 -36.98 -1.51 13.72
CA TRP A 958 -37.69 -2.73 13.31
C TRP A 958 -39.18 -2.48 13.06
N GLY A 959 -39.77 -3.31 12.19
CA GLY A 959 -41.22 -3.40 11.99
C GLY A 959 -41.97 -3.94 13.22
N ILE A 960 -43.31 -3.98 13.15
CA ILE A 960 -44.18 -4.48 14.23
C ILE A 960 -44.64 -5.88 13.88
N LEU A 961 -44.58 -6.82 14.83
CA LEU A 961 -45.39 -8.04 14.78
C LEU A 961 -46.52 -7.92 15.81
N MET A 962 -47.76 -7.89 15.35
CA MET A 962 -48.96 -7.83 16.18
C MET A 962 -49.55 -9.22 16.36
N LEU A 963 -49.88 -9.59 17.59
CA LEU A 963 -50.60 -10.83 17.87
C LEU A 963 -52.10 -10.60 17.63
N GLU A 964 -52.72 -11.39 16.75
CA GLU A 964 -54.16 -11.32 16.46
C GLU A 964 -54.93 -12.53 16.97
#